data_AF-A0A9X5JM33-F1
#
_entry.id   AF-A0A9X5JM33-F1
#
_cell.length_a   1.000
_cell.length_b   1.000
_cell.length_c   1.000
_cell.angle_alpha   90.00
_cell.angle_beta   90.00
_cell.angle_gamma   90.00
#
_symmetry.space_group_name_H-M   'P 1'
#
loop_
_entity.id
_entity.type
_entity.pdbx_description
1 polymer ?
#
loop_
_entity_poly.entity_id
_entity_poly.type
_entity_poly.pdbx_seq_one_letter_code
_entity_poly.pdbx_strand_id
1 'polypeptide(L)'
;MSQIKTRVNVWAPPHLPENGRLSVTYKAVIKNYLQQKREEEQYLQQFNAQTERRNGAGFTCSQSLHISFFFDGTGNNEDNDTNHSNPTHPTNIAKLYHATYDKAAENDGYYRYYMPGVGTAFPEIGELNYSGAGLAYATGGEARINWALLMLADAVMHALTKGQKRISVASAKSKISRMAADWPFDNPESRKAAFYSFLNAEMKAKVATAKPKLLKIKLFIYGFSRGAAEARTFVNWLTGLFEIPKGANKPEQSILGIPLSIEFLGLLDTVPSVGIAHIAPLVDGHMGWANNTQLLPNEKRFPHLIKCCRHFVAAHEQRLCFPLDSVCRPGGGYPPATQEVIYPGMHSDIGGGYPPGDQGKGLVGGQSDDPNYPGNLLSQIILHDLYAAAFAAGAPLTVMENSIPDELRLMKPSRVMPSSTFQEFDINKSLVKRFNAWRQTILSEKDQTSLDQQCTIDDGYIPHLLSQSLDDAVADQIGLITAWRIGRYANGSYASQPFYLDAKQHSKEMLEQTKKAREEKAQKIEYLRKAAKLNPALKDAGKMLNQAGPPEFEPLIDKQQLQEAADEFKNDYLNKIRPQSWSEFVLNQIPKGIVWLINTDDEITQQRNIKQDGERLYPRLFSSKQGTVTPDPTIALVVALFDDQIHDSRAWFMHSALGTREPWGGYFFYRSIYYGSQSNKDQYLFSIHQQLIGVPVTHDGTSYRVKNNALYYPASSMRNAEVQNILPTTRVDKPVPFWTVIDNATGKAIPLQDGTAQLLNPTREPGTLVALASQQMLASQHQAMMTSAIDMLKSSGARVV
;
A
#
# COMPACT_ATOMS: atom_id res chain seq x y z
N MET A 1 28.98 8.04 -12.50
CA MET A 1 28.43 9.02 -11.54
C MET A 1 27.49 9.95 -12.32
N SER A 2 26.20 9.60 -12.42
CA SER A 2 25.19 10.49 -13.01
C SER A 2 24.58 11.34 -11.89
N GLN A 3 24.26 12.59 -12.22
CA GLN A 3 23.74 13.60 -11.30
C GLN A 3 22.42 13.13 -10.67
N ILE A 4 22.49 12.55 -9.47
CA ILE A 4 21.34 12.47 -8.58
C ILE A 4 21.05 13.92 -8.19
N LYS A 5 19.98 14.52 -8.73
CA LYS A 5 19.41 15.74 -8.14
C LYS A 5 19.23 15.45 -6.66
N THR A 6 19.91 16.19 -5.78
CA THR A 6 19.87 16.00 -4.33
C THR A 6 18.42 15.96 -3.88
N ARG A 7 17.93 14.76 -3.59
CA ARG A 7 16.58 14.55 -3.06
C ARG A 7 16.55 15.17 -1.66
N VAL A 8 15.44 15.84 -1.34
CA VAL A 8 15.23 16.40 0.00
C VAL A 8 15.21 15.31 1.05
N ASN A 9 15.55 15.72 2.26
CA ASN A 9 15.65 14.82 3.37
C ASN A 9 14.29 14.22 3.76
N VAL A 10 14.33 12.95 4.17
CA VAL A 10 13.19 12.19 4.68
C VAL A 10 13.05 12.40 6.20
N TRP A 11 11.97 11.91 6.79
CA TRP A 11 11.73 12.04 8.23
C TRP A 11 11.93 10.71 8.98
N ALA A 12 12.42 10.80 10.20
CA ALA A 12 12.40 9.75 11.21
C ALA A 12 11.21 9.95 12.16
N PRO A 13 10.74 8.88 12.81
CA PRO A 13 9.58 8.97 13.69
C PRO A 13 9.95 9.73 14.96
N PRO A 14 8.95 10.34 15.64
CA PRO A 14 9.15 10.93 16.95
C PRO A 14 9.52 9.88 18.00
N HIS A 15 10.06 10.34 19.14
CA HIS A 15 10.16 9.48 20.32
C HIS A 15 8.76 9.08 20.79
N LEU A 16 8.51 7.80 21.00
CA LEU A 16 7.22 7.29 21.45
C LEU A 16 7.13 7.28 22.98
N PRO A 17 6.13 7.92 23.61
CA PRO A 17 5.92 7.85 25.06
C PRO A 17 5.65 6.41 25.53
N GLU A 18 6.01 6.08 26.78
CA GLU A 18 5.85 4.72 27.32
C GLU A 18 4.41 4.17 27.25
N ASN A 19 3.40 5.04 27.33
CA ASN A 19 1.98 4.68 27.29
C ASN A 19 1.36 4.89 25.88
N GLY A 20 2.18 5.03 24.84
CA GLY A 20 1.73 5.36 23.50
C GLY A 20 1.14 6.78 23.39
N ARG A 21 0.34 7.02 22.35
CA ARG A 21 -0.28 8.34 22.06
C ARG A 21 -1.80 8.38 22.11
N LEU A 22 -2.44 7.33 22.60
CA LEU A 22 -3.90 7.29 22.65
C LEU A 22 -4.48 8.20 23.75
N SER A 23 -3.73 8.38 24.84
CA SER A 23 -4.10 9.29 25.93
C SER A 23 -3.94 10.74 25.47
N VAL A 24 -5.06 11.38 25.12
CA VAL A 24 -5.08 12.79 24.68
C VAL A 24 -5.52 13.71 25.82
N THR A 25 -4.98 14.92 25.84
CA THR A 25 -5.31 15.96 26.84
C THR A 25 -6.62 16.68 26.49
N TYR A 26 -7.25 17.32 27.48
CA TYR A 26 -8.43 18.18 27.27
C TYR A 26 -8.18 19.26 26.22
N LYS A 27 -7.00 19.87 26.25
CA LYS A 27 -6.58 20.88 25.28
C LYS A 27 -6.52 20.31 23.86
N ALA A 28 -6.03 19.08 23.69
CA ALA A 28 -6.00 18.42 22.39
C ALA A 28 -7.41 18.11 21.88
N VAL A 29 -8.32 17.64 22.75
CA VAL A 29 -9.72 17.36 22.39
C VAL A 29 -10.45 18.64 21.98
N ILE A 30 -10.29 19.73 22.73
CA ILE A 30 -10.87 21.03 22.38
C ILE A 30 -10.29 21.51 21.03
N LYS A 31 -8.97 21.41 20.83
CA LYS A 31 -8.34 21.82 19.57
C LYS A 31 -8.85 21.00 18.37
N ASN A 32 -9.03 19.69 18.52
CA ASN A 32 -9.62 18.83 17.49
C ASN A 32 -11.07 19.25 17.20
N TYR A 33 -11.88 19.46 18.23
CA TYR A 33 -13.26 19.94 18.12
C TYR A 33 -13.35 21.30 17.38
N LEU A 34 -12.54 22.28 17.75
CA LEU A 34 -12.51 23.59 17.10
C LEU A 34 -12.07 23.50 15.64
N GLN A 35 -11.16 22.59 15.28
CA GLN A 35 -10.82 22.34 13.87
C GLN A 35 -11.99 21.76 13.09
N GLN A 36 -12.80 20.90 13.73
CA GLN A 36 -14.00 20.37 13.09
C GLN A 36 -15.04 21.48 12.88
N LYS A 37 -15.22 22.36 13.86
CA LYS A 37 -16.26 23.41 13.88
C LYS A 37 -15.87 24.76 13.29
N ARG A 38 -14.61 24.92 12.84
CA ARG A 38 -14.04 26.16 12.29
C ARG A 38 -14.97 26.88 11.29
N GLU A 39 -15.47 26.18 10.27
CA GLU A 39 -16.30 26.80 9.24
C GLU A 39 -17.65 27.27 9.78
N GLU A 40 -18.23 26.54 10.74
CA GLU A 40 -19.50 26.89 11.39
C GLU A 40 -19.32 28.13 12.28
N GLU A 41 -18.23 28.20 13.03
CA GLU A 41 -17.85 29.37 13.84
C GLU A 41 -17.61 30.60 12.97
N GLN A 42 -16.85 30.45 11.88
CA GLN A 42 -16.60 31.54 10.93
C GLN A 42 -17.89 32.04 10.29
N TYR A 43 -18.78 31.13 9.89
CA TYR A 43 -20.07 31.50 9.30
C TYR A 43 -20.97 32.23 10.30
N LEU A 44 -21.02 31.79 11.55
CA LEU A 44 -21.75 32.47 12.63
C LEU A 44 -21.18 33.88 12.91
N GLN A 45 -19.86 34.01 12.97
CA GLN A 45 -19.20 35.31 13.17
C GLN A 45 -19.50 36.28 12.03
N GLN A 46 -19.44 35.82 10.78
CA GLN A 46 -19.78 36.62 9.60
C GLN A 46 -21.25 37.05 9.63
N PHE A 47 -22.17 36.15 9.99
CA PHE A 47 -23.59 36.49 10.11
C PHE A 47 -23.84 37.55 11.19
N ASN A 48 -23.24 37.40 12.38
CA ASN A 48 -23.39 38.36 13.47
C ASN A 48 -22.85 39.74 13.06
N ALA A 49 -21.71 39.79 12.35
CA ALA A 49 -21.13 41.03 11.84
C ALA A 49 -22.03 41.70 10.77
N GLN A 50 -22.63 40.92 9.87
CA GLN A 50 -23.48 41.44 8.80
C GLN A 50 -24.87 41.91 9.28
N THR A 51 -25.37 41.35 10.38
CA THR A 51 -26.72 41.64 10.89
C THR A 51 -26.72 42.57 12.09
N GLU A 52 -25.55 42.95 12.61
CA GLU A 52 -25.36 43.68 13.87
C GLU A 52 -26.03 43.01 15.09
N ARG A 53 -26.32 41.70 14.99
CA ARG A 53 -26.97 40.92 16.05
C ARG A 53 -25.93 40.16 16.86
N ARG A 54 -26.13 40.10 18.18
CA ARG A 54 -25.36 39.26 19.08
C ARG A 54 -26.03 37.90 19.25
N ASN A 55 -25.22 36.86 19.47
CA ASN A 55 -25.66 35.51 19.83
C ASN A 55 -26.56 34.80 18.79
N GLY A 56 -26.40 35.08 17.49
CA GLY A 56 -27.08 34.29 16.45
C GLY A 56 -28.60 34.48 16.36
N ALA A 57 -29.14 35.61 16.81
CA ALA A 57 -30.58 35.88 16.74
C ALA A 57 -31.09 35.86 15.27
N GLY A 58 -31.86 34.83 14.89
CA GLY A 58 -32.34 34.59 13.53
C GLY A 58 -31.36 33.82 12.63
N PHE A 59 -30.29 33.25 13.20
CA PHE A 59 -29.31 32.43 12.48
C PHE A 59 -29.92 31.10 12.02
N THR A 60 -29.66 30.74 10.76
CA THR A 60 -30.02 29.40 10.25
C THR A 60 -28.91 28.43 10.59
N CYS A 61 -29.23 27.28 11.16
CA CYS A 61 -28.26 26.24 11.48
C CYS A 61 -27.40 25.89 10.26
N SER A 62 -26.12 25.61 10.49
CA SER A 62 -25.12 25.29 9.46
C SER A 62 -24.26 24.11 9.89
N GLN A 63 -23.70 23.38 8.94
CA GLN A 63 -22.80 22.27 9.22
C GLN A 63 -21.77 22.06 8.10
N SER A 64 -20.59 21.54 8.46
CA SER A 64 -19.66 20.91 7.52
C SER A 64 -19.89 19.40 7.49
N LEU A 65 -19.60 18.78 6.35
CA LEU A 65 -19.55 17.32 6.24
C LEU A 65 -18.13 16.84 6.54
N HIS A 66 -18.00 15.82 7.36
CA HIS A 66 -16.76 15.15 7.73
C HIS A 66 -16.84 13.72 7.23
N ILE A 67 -16.09 13.39 6.19
CA ILE A 67 -16.21 12.10 5.50
C ILE A 67 -14.87 11.38 5.57
N SER A 68 -14.86 10.21 6.20
CA SER A 68 -13.67 9.39 6.36
C SER A 68 -13.70 8.18 5.43
N PHE A 69 -12.62 7.95 4.68
CA PHE A 69 -12.46 6.82 3.76
C PHE A 69 -11.28 5.96 4.20
N PHE A 70 -11.49 4.65 4.33
CA PHE A 70 -10.50 3.68 4.80
C PHE A 70 -10.28 2.61 3.72
N PHE A 71 -9.17 2.69 2.99
CA PHE A 71 -8.80 1.74 1.93
C PHE A 71 -7.79 0.72 2.47
N ASP A 72 -8.23 -0.51 2.75
CA ASP A 72 -7.34 -1.49 3.38
C ASP A 72 -6.37 -2.17 2.40
N GLY A 73 -5.31 -2.77 2.94
CA GLY A 73 -4.27 -3.43 2.16
C GLY A 73 -4.71 -4.77 1.56
N THR A 74 -3.99 -5.21 0.53
CA THR A 74 -4.21 -6.50 -0.16
C THR A 74 -4.46 -7.64 0.82
N GLY A 75 -5.54 -8.40 0.61
CA GLY A 75 -5.86 -9.57 1.43
C GLY A 75 -6.52 -9.28 2.79
N ASN A 76 -6.66 -8.01 3.19
CA ASN A 76 -7.25 -7.65 4.48
C ASN A 76 -8.73 -7.26 4.36
N ASN A 77 -9.53 -7.67 5.33
CA ASN A 77 -10.97 -7.46 5.38
C ASN A 77 -11.41 -7.34 6.85
N GLU A 78 -11.82 -6.13 7.25
CA GLU A 78 -12.14 -5.80 8.64
C GLU A 78 -13.12 -6.79 9.30
N ASP A 79 -14.24 -7.12 8.66
CA ASP A 79 -15.21 -8.06 9.22
C ASP A 79 -14.59 -9.45 9.44
N ASN A 80 -13.85 -9.96 8.45
CA ASN A 80 -13.17 -11.24 8.61
C ASN A 80 -12.10 -11.19 9.72
N ASP A 81 -11.22 -10.19 9.65
CA ASP A 81 -10.00 -10.13 10.46
C ASP A 81 -10.29 -9.76 11.92
N THR A 82 -11.41 -9.08 12.17
CA THR A 82 -11.89 -8.69 13.50
C THR A 82 -12.84 -9.73 14.08
N ASN A 83 -13.80 -10.25 13.30
CA ASN A 83 -14.92 -11.05 13.83
C ASN A 83 -14.83 -12.55 13.53
N HIS A 84 -13.97 -12.99 12.61
CA HIS A 84 -13.96 -14.37 12.11
C HIS A 84 -12.59 -15.05 12.13
N SER A 85 -11.50 -14.29 12.18
CA SER A 85 -10.14 -14.79 12.35
C SER A 85 -9.83 -15.13 13.81
N ASN A 86 -9.01 -16.15 14.02
CA ASN A 86 -8.48 -16.51 15.33
C ASN A 86 -7.01 -16.95 15.20
N PRO A 87 -6.05 -16.19 15.74
CA PRO A 87 -6.25 -14.95 16.49
C PRO A 87 -6.75 -13.79 15.59
N THR A 88 -7.39 -12.78 16.20
CA THR A 88 -7.85 -11.59 15.49
C THR A 88 -6.67 -10.76 15.03
N HIS A 89 -6.74 -10.19 13.82
CA HIS A 89 -5.61 -9.47 13.22
C HIS A 89 -6.03 -8.30 12.31
N PRO A 90 -6.91 -7.38 12.76
CA PRO A 90 -7.28 -6.22 11.95
C PRO A 90 -6.06 -5.33 11.68
N THR A 91 -6.04 -4.71 10.49
CA THR A 91 -5.01 -3.74 10.11
C THR A 91 -5.14 -2.43 10.87
N ASN A 92 -4.13 -1.57 10.78
CA ASN A 92 -4.20 -0.22 11.33
C ASN A 92 -5.29 0.63 10.66
N ILE A 93 -5.66 0.32 9.41
CA ILE A 93 -6.76 0.97 8.70
C ILE A 93 -8.11 0.57 9.30
N ALA A 94 -8.32 -0.73 9.57
CA ALA A 94 -9.51 -1.22 10.25
C ALA A 94 -9.64 -0.67 11.68
N LYS A 95 -8.56 -0.69 12.48
CA LYS A 95 -8.55 -0.13 13.85
C LYS A 95 -8.87 1.38 13.88
N LEU A 96 -8.37 2.15 12.92
CA LEU A 96 -8.76 3.58 12.79
C LEU A 96 -10.20 3.77 12.34
N TYR A 97 -10.72 2.87 11.49
CA TYR A 97 -12.14 2.85 11.15
C TYR A 97 -12.99 2.60 12.41
N HIS A 98 -12.60 1.67 13.28
CA HIS A 98 -13.26 1.42 14.58
C HIS A 98 -13.21 2.64 15.49
N ALA A 99 -12.07 3.34 15.54
CA ALA A 99 -11.87 4.54 16.34
C ALA A 99 -12.61 5.77 15.80
N THR A 100 -13.14 5.75 14.58
CA THR A 100 -13.89 6.87 13.99
C THR A 100 -15.34 6.91 14.49
N TYR A 101 -15.94 8.10 14.61
CA TYR A 101 -17.34 8.25 15.01
C TYR A 101 -18.25 7.29 14.24
N ASP A 102 -19.17 6.65 14.95
CA ASP A 102 -20.00 5.58 14.43
C ASP A 102 -21.09 6.08 13.47
N LYS A 103 -21.90 5.15 12.97
CA LYS A 103 -22.98 5.43 12.03
C LYS A 103 -24.07 6.36 12.61
N ALA A 104 -24.22 6.44 13.94
CA ALA A 104 -25.20 7.33 14.55
C ALA A 104 -24.87 8.82 14.32
N ALA A 105 -23.61 9.12 13.98
CA ALA A 105 -23.12 10.47 13.70
C ALA A 105 -23.44 10.97 12.26
N GLU A 106 -24.01 10.14 11.37
CA GLU A 106 -24.31 10.53 9.98
C GLU A 106 -25.28 11.73 9.91
N ASN A 107 -26.26 11.79 10.83
CA ASN A 107 -27.21 12.91 10.91
C ASN A 107 -26.57 14.22 11.41
N ASP A 108 -25.42 14.13 12.07
CA ASP A 108 -24.63 15.27 12.54
C ASP A 108 -23.55 15.68 11.51
N GLY A 109 -23.54 15.05 10.32
CA GLY A 109 -22.63 15.37 9.22
C GLY A 109 -21.34 14.54 9.20
N TYR A 110 -21.22 13.47 10.00
CA TYR A 110 -20.02 12.64 10.09
C TYR A 110 -20.24 11.26 9.47
N TYR A 111 -19.42 10.90 8.49
CA TYR A 111 -19.54 9.66 7.72
C TYR A 111 -18.22 8.91 7.76
N ARG A 112 -18.29 7.57 7.79
CA ARG A 112 -17.15 6.67 7.64
C ARG A 112 -17.47 5.56 6.66
N TYR A 113 -16.53 5.27 5.77
CA TYR A 113 -16.67 4.22 4.76
C TYR A 113 -15.39 3.37 4.72
N TYR A 114 -15.57 2.07 4.87
CA TYR A 114 -14.48 1.09 4.80
C TYR A 114 -14.53 0.36 3.45
N MET A 115 -13.38 0.26 2.79
CA MET A 115 -13.17 -0.48 1.55
C MET A 115 -12.21 -1.64 1.87
N PRO A 116 -12.70 -2.89 1.84
CA PRO A 116 -11.85 -4.06 2.02
C PRO A 116 -10.73 -4.10 0.98
N GLY A 117 -9.58 -4.68 1.32
CA GLY A 117 -8.46 -4.78 0.40
C GLY A 117 -8.74 -5.64 -0.82
N VAL A 118 -8.02 -5.39 -1.92
CA VAL A 118 -8.07 -6.23 -3.12
C VAL A 118 -7.72 -7.69 -2.80
N GLY A 119 -8.37 -8.62 -3.48
CA GLY A 119 -8.25 -10.06 -3.21
C GLY A 119 -9.19 -10.58 -2.13
N THR A 120 -9.92 -9.71 -1.44
CA THR A 120 -10.97 -10.10 -0.47
C THR A 120 -12.37 -9.93 -1.03
N ALA A 121 -13.35 -10.53 -0.37
CA ALA A 121 -14.74 -10.33 -0.71
C ALA A 121 -15.18 -8.88 -0.43
N PHE A 122 -15.87 -8.28 -1.41
CA PHE A 122 -16.55 -7.01 -1.26
C PHE A 122 -17.92 -7.08 -1.97
N PRO A 123 -18.94 -7.65 -1.29
CA PRO A 123 -20.23 -7.93 -1.91
C PRO A 123 -20.90 -6.70 -2.53
N GLU A 124 -20.69 -5.50 -1.99
CA GLU A 124 -21.22 -4.22 -2.45
C GLU A 124 -20.77 -3.85 -3.87
N ILE A 125 -19.64 -4.37 -4.33
CA ILE A 125 -19.14 -4.18 -5.71
C ILE A 125 -19.32 -5.44 -6.58
N GLY A 126 -19.91 -6.50 -6.02
CA GLY A 126 -20.15 -7.78 -6.71
C GLY A 126 -19.03 -8.81 -6.56
N GLU A 127 -18.01 -8.53 -5.74
CA GLU A 127 -16.96 -9.49 -5.41
C GLU A 127 -17.36 -10.34 -4.21
N LEU A 128 -17.82 -11.57 -4.44
CA LEU A 128 -18.37 -12.40 -3.37
C LEU A 128 -17.33 -13.32 -2.70
N ASN A 129 -16.16 -13.52 -3.32
CA ASN A 129 -15.16 -14.47 -2.87
C ASN A 129 -13.79 -13.82 -2.78
N TYR A 130 -12.95 -14.37 -1.90
CA TYR A 130 -11.52 -14.14 -1.96
C TYR A 130 -10.97 -14.67 -3.29
N SER A 131 -9.95 -14.02 -3.80
CA SER A 131 -9.44 -14.26 -5.14
C SER A 131 -7.93 -14.10 -5.19
N GLY A 132 -7.24 -15.19 -5.51
CA GLY A 132 -5.82 -15.19 -5.81
C GLY A 132 -5.47 -14.24 -6.96
N ALA A 133 -6.38 -14.04 -7.92
CA ALA A 133 -6.25 -13.01 -8.95
C ALA A 133 -6.32 -11.58 -8.37
N GLY A 134 -7.16 -11.32 -7.37
CA GLY A 134 -7.17 -10.02 -6.66
C GLY A 134 -5.90 -9.79 -5.85
N LEU A 135 -5.38 -10.83 -5.19
CA LEU A 135 -4.10 -10.79 -4.48
C LEU A 135 -2.90 -10.57 -5.44
N ALA A 136 -2.96 -11.17 -6.63
CA ALA A 136 -1.92 -11.13 -7.66
C ALA A 136 -1.91 -9.83 -8.47
N TYR A 137 -3.10 -9.41 -8.90
CA TYR A 137 -3.27 -8.49 -10.01
C TYR A 137 -3.93 -7.19 -9.56
N ALA A 138 -4.31 -7.08 -8.28
CA ALA A 138 -5.12 -5.97 -7.78
C ALA A 138 -6.44 -5.78 -8.56
N THR A 139 -6.97 -6.87 -9.13
CA THR A 139 -8.29 -6.85 -9.76
C THR A 139 -9.32 -6.45 -8.71
N GLY A 140 -10.19 -5.50 -9.07
CA GLY A 140 -11.17 -4.94 -8.16
C GLY A 140 -10.78 -3.61 -7.51
N GLY A 141 -9.52 -3.14 -7.66
CA GLY A 141 -9.09 -1.85 -7.09
C GLY A 141 -9.84 -0.66 -7.69
N GLU A 142 -10.01 -0.62 -9.02
CA GLU A 142 -10.83 0.39 -9.69
C GLU A 142 -12.27 0.42 -9.15
N ALA A 143 -12.88 -0.75 -8.94
CA ALA A 143 -14.24 -0.85 -8.42
C ALA A 143 -14.34 -0.32 -6.98
N ARG A 144 -13.32 -0.55 -6.13
CA ARG A 144 -13.21 0.01 -4.77
C ARG A 144 -13.10 1.54 -4.79
N ILE A 145 -12.28 2.09 -5.69
CA ILE A 145 -12.14 3.55 -5.88
C ILE A 145 -13.46 4.16 -6.37
N ASN A 146 -14.09 3.53 -7.37
CA ASN A 146 -15.38 3.97 -7.91
C ASN A 146 -16.48 3.91 -6.84
N TRP A 147 -16.49 2.86 -6.01
CA TRP A 147 -17.37 2.78 -4.84
C TRP A 147 -17.18 3.96 -3.88
N ALA A 148 -15.92 4.29 -3.53
CA ALA A 148 -15.63 5.44 -2.67
C ALA A 148 -16.11 6.78 -3.27
N LEU A 149 -15.96 6.97 -4.58
CA LEU A 149 -16.51 8.16 -5.27
C LEU A 149 -18.04 8.20 -5.14
N LEU A 150 -18.73 7.07 -5.30
CA LEU A 150 -20.18 7.02 -5.10
C LEU A 150 -20.59 7.23 -3.64
N MET A 151 -19.79 6.78 -2.67
CA MET A 151 -20.04 7.03 -1.24
C MET A 151 -19.87 8.51 -0.86
N LEU A 152 -18.97 9.25 -1.54
CA LEU A 152 -18.93 10.70 -1.43
C LEU A 152 -20.24 11.35 -1.93
N ALA A 153 -20.79 10.87 -3.06
CA ALA A 153 -22.09 11.33 -3.54
C ALA A 153 -23.22 10.93 -2.58
N ASP A 154 -23.19 9.74 -1.99
CA ASP A 154 -24.15 9.27 -0.98
C ASP A 154 -24.18 10.20 0.23
N ALA A 155 -23.03 10.53 0.81
CA ALA A 155 -22.93 11.42 1.97
C ALA A 155 -23.50 12.82 1.68
N VAL A 156 -23.17 13.40 0.52
CA VAL A 156 -23.70 14.71 0.11
C VAL A 156 -25.22 14.66 -0.11
N MET A 157 -25.71 13.62 -0.79
CA MET A 157 -27.15 13.42 -1.03
C MET A 157 -27.91 13.19 0.29
N HIS A 158 -27.38 12.37 1.18
CA HIS A 158 -27.94 12.10 2.50
C HIS A 158 -28.08 13.40 3.32
N ALA A 159 -27.02 14.21 3.36
CA ALA A 159 -27.02 15.48 4.06
C ALA A 159 -28.04 16.49 3.47
N LEU A 160 -28.06 16.65 2.14
CA LEU A 160 -28.98 17.56 1.45
C LEU A 160 -30.45 17.15 1.58
N THR A 161 -30.72 15.87 1.81
CA THR A 161 -32.07 15.31 1.94
C THR A 161 -32.48 15.04 3.38
N LYS A 162 -31.67 15.47 4.37
CA LYS A 162 -31.94 15.25 5.81
C LYS A 162 -32.19 13.78 6.14
N GLY A 163 -31.38 12.90 5.57
CA GLY A 163 -31.45 11.47 5.80
C GLY A 163 -32.49 10.70 4.98
N GLN A 164 -33.27 11.38 4.13
CA GLN A 164 -34.36 10.73 3.40
C GLN A 164 -33.91 9.89 2.20
N LYS A 165 -32.77 10.20 1.58
CA LYS A 165 -32.24 9.46 0.42
C LYS A 165 -30.85 8.88 0.71
N ARG A 166 -30.63 7.64 0.25
CA ARG A 166 -29.34 6.94 0.18
C ARG A 166 -29.20 6.29 -1.18
N ILE A 167 -27.95 6.12 -1.63
CA ILE A 167 -27.66 5.32 -2.82
C ILE A 167 -27.83 3.86 -2.44
N SER A 168 -28.75 3.15 -3.10
CA SER A 168 -28.89 1.72 -2.89
C SER A 168 -27.67 0.96 -3.43
N VAL A 169 -27.28 -0.14 -2.78
CA VAL A 169 -26.18 -1.00 -3.24
C VAL A 169 -26.41 -1.47 -4.68
N ALA A 170 -27.64 -1.82 -5.06
CA ALA A 170 -27.97 -2.24 -6.41
C ALA A 170 -27.73 -1.12 -7.44
N SER A 171 -28.12 0.12 -7.12
CA SER A 171 -27.86 1.27 -7.98
C SER A 171 -26.37 1.57 -8.09
N ALA A 172 -25.63 1.52 -6.99
CA ALA A 172 -24.18 1.72 -6.98
C ALA A 172 -23.45 0.67 -7.82
N LYS A 173 -23.76 -0.62 -7.64
CA LYS A 173 -23.22 -1.73 -8.46
C LYS A 173 -23.39 -1.48 -9.95
N SER A 174 -24.61 -1.13 -10.36
CA SER A 174 -24.91 -0.85 -11.78
C SER A 174 -24.09 0.32 -12.33
N LYS A 175 -23.79 1.33 -11.50
CA LYS A 175 -22.96 2.47 -11.91
C LYS A 175 -21.48 2.12 -11.94
N ILE A 176 -20.97 1.36 -10.98
CA ILE A 176 -19.56 0.93 -10.95
C ILE A 176 -19.17 0.21 -12.24
N SER A 177 -20.03 -0.70 -12.74
CA SER A 177 -19.78 -1.36 -14.02
C SER A 177 -19.68 -0.38 -15.21
N ARG A 178 -20.38 0.76 -15.18
CA ARG A 178 -20.30 1.81 -16.21
C ARG A 178 -19.14 2.79 -16.00
N MET A 179 -18.64 2.87 -14.77
CA MET A 179 -17.50 3.70 -14.38
C MET A 179 -16.16 3.05 -14.72
N ALA A 180 -16.18 1.73 -14.94
CA ALA A 180 -14.99 0.95 -15.29
C ALA A 180 -14.35 1.46 -16.58
N ALA A 181 -13.03 1.45 -16.58
CA ALA A 181 -12.19 1.74 -17.73
C ALA A 181 -12.21 0.60 -18.76
N ASP A 182 -12.34 0.96 -20.04
CA ASP A 182 -12.04 0.05 -21.15
C ASP A 182 -10.52 0.08 -21.40
N TRP A 183 -9.79 -0.73 -20.63
CA TRP A 183 -8.33 -0.79 -20.70
C TRP A 183 -7.84 -0.93 -22.17
N PRO A 184 -6.86 -0.11 -22.62
CA PRO A 184 -5.95 0.73 -21.85
C PRO A 184 -6.44 2.16 -21.54
N PHE A 185 -7.67 2.51 -21.92
CA PHE A 185 -8.18 3.87 -21.76
C PHE A 185 -8.85 4.07 -20.41
N ASP A 186 -8.50 5.17 -19.75
CA ASP A 186 -9.23 5.63 -18.59
C ASP A 186 -10.61 6.20 -18.98
N ASN A 187 -11.58 6.17 -18.07
CA ASN A 187 -12.96 6.60 -18.32
C ASN A 187 -13.46 7.72 -17.37
N PRO A 188 -12.76 8.87 -17.31
CA PRO A 188 -13.08 9.95 -16.37
C PRO A 188 -14.47 10.55 -16.60
N GLU A 189 -14.93 10.64 -17.85
CA GLU A 189 -16.25 11.20 -18.18
C GLU A 189 -17.38 10.29 -17.67
N SER A 190 -17.28 8.98 -17.82
CA SER A 190 -18.29 8.06 -17.28
C SER A 190 -18.29 8.06 -15.76
N ARG A 191 -17.13 8.18 -15.12
CA ARG A 191 -17.04 8.38 -13.65
C ARG A 191 -17.76 9.63 -13.21
N LYS A 192 -17.49 10.76 -13.87
CA LYS A 192 -18.14 12.04 -13.60
C LYS A 192 -19.66 11.97 -13.82
N ALA A 193 -20.10 11.39 -14.94
CA ALA A 193 -21.51 11.22 -15.26
C ALA A 193 -22.23 10.30 -14.24
N ALA A 194 -21.61 9.20 -13.82
CA ALA A 194 -22.16 8.32 -12.80
C ALA A 194 -22.30 9.02 -11.45
N PHE A 195 -21.27 9.73 -11.01
CA PHE A 195 -21.26 10.52 -9.78
C PHE A 195 -22.37 11.59 -9.77
N TYR A 196 -22.42 12.43 -10.80
CA TYR A 196 -23.43 13.50 -10.91
C TYR A 196 -24.84 13.01 -11.27
N SER A 197 -25.01 11.73 -11.67
CA SER A 197 -26.36 11.17 -11.84
C SER A 197 -27.12 11.06 -10.51
N PHE A 198 -26.40 10.96 -9.38
CA PHE A 198 -26.99 11.05 -8.03
C PHE A 198 -27.03 12.51 -7.52
N LEU A 199 -26.00 13.30 -7.82
CA LEU A 199 -25.93 14.72 -7.49
C LEU A 199 -26.47 15.63 -8.62
N ASN A 200 -27.68 15.31 -9.08
CA ASN A 200 -28.30 15.95 -10.24
C ASN A 200 -28.86 17.36 -9.91
N ALA A 201 -29.60 17.96 -10.86
CA ALA A 201 -30.19 19.29 -10.70
C ALA A 201 -31.13 19.43 -9.48
N GLU A 202 -31.82 18.35 -9.07
CA GLU A 202 -32.63 18.33 -7.85
C GLU A 202 -31.75 18.55 -6.61
N MET A 203 -30.62 17.82 -6.53
CA MET A 203 -29.67 17.97 -5.42
C MET A 203 -29.01 19.34 -5.45
N LYS A 204 -28.64 19.85 -6.63
CA LYS A 204 -28.07 21.21 -6.79
C LYS A 204 -29.04 22.28 -6.28
N ALA A 205 -30.33 22.20 -6.61
CA ALA A 205 -31.34 23.12 -6.09
C ALA A 205 -31.52 23.02 -4.56
N LYS A 206 -31.39 21.81 -3.99
CA LYS A 206 -31.45 21.61 -2.53
C LYS A 206 -30.31 22.28 -1.77
N VAL A 207 -29.14 22.49 -2.37
CA VAL A 207 -28.01 23.18 -1.70
C VAL A 207 -28.41 24.53 -1.14
N ALA A 208 -29.19 25.33 -1.89
CA ALA A 208 -29.61 26.66 -1.48
C ALA A 208 -30.65 26.67 -0.33
N THR A 209 -31.38 25.56 -0.15
CA THR A 209 -32.50 25.46 0.81
C THR A 209 -32.25 24.47 1.94
N ALA A 210 -31.12 23.76 1.91
CA ALA A 210 -30.73 22.78 2.92
C ALA A 210 -30.65 23.42 4.31
N LYS A 211 -31.19 22.70 5.30
CA LYS A 211 -31.13 23.05 6.72
C LYS A 211 -30.76 21.80 7.52
N PRO A 212 -29.57 21.74 8.13
CA PRO A 212 -28.56 22.81 8.20
C PRO A 212 -27.93 23.17 6.85
N LYS A 213 -27.50 24.43 6.69
CA LYS A 213 -26.77 24.91 5.51
C LYS A 213 -25.41 24.20 5.45
N LEU A 214 -25.11 23.56 4.32
CA LEU A 214 -23.81 22.92 4.11
C LEU A 214 -22.75 23.96 3.79
N LEU A 215 -21.69 23.99 4.59
CA LEU A 215 -20.60 24.97 4.46
C LEU A 215 -19.39 24.40 3.73
N LYS A 216 -19.07 23.13 3.95
CA LYS A 216 -17.84 22.50 3.45
C LYS A 216 -17.90 20.98 3.49
N ILE A 217 -17.16 20.34 2.60
CA ILE A 217 -16.85 18.91 2.61
C ILE A 217 -15.39 18.73 3.05
N LYS A 218 -15.17 18.05 4.17
CA LYS A 218 -13.87 17.76 4.76
C LYS A 218 -13.60 16.26 4.64
N LEU A 219 -12.57 15.88 3.90
CA LEU A 219 -12.20 14.48 3.69
C LEU A 219 -11.03 14.08 4.60
N PHE A 220 -11.14 12.89 5.19
CA PHE A 220 -10.08 12.22 5.96
C PHE A 220 -9.85 10.86 5.32
N ILE A 221 -8.71 10.66 4.66
CA ILE A 221 -8.49 9.50 3.80
C ILE A 221 -7.33 8.71 4.35
N TYR A 222 -7.52 7.41 4.50
CA TYR A 222 -6.53 6.47 5.03
C TYR A 222 -6.36 5.32 4.05
N GLY A 223 -5.13 4.87 3.85
CA GLY A 223 -4.90 3.64 3.10
C GLY A 223 -3.61 2.93 3.44
N PHE A 224 -3.60 1.61 3.27
CA PHE A 224 -2.44 0.74 3.45
C PHE A 224 -2.14 -0.05 2.18
N SER A 225 -0.87 -0.22 1.79
CA SER A 225 -0.48 -1.10 0.68
C SER A 225 -1.08 -0.65 -0.65
N ARG A 226 -1.78 -1.55 -1.36
CA ARG A 226 -2.61 -1.23 -2.52
C ARG A 226 -3.79 -0.33 -2.18
N GLY A 227 -4.33 -0.41 -0.97
CA GLY A 227 -5.32 0.55 -0.47
C GLY A 227 -4.77 1.97 -0.35
N ALA A 228 -3.48 2.14 0.00
CA ALA A 228 -2.82 3.45 -0.07
C ALA A 228 -2.69 3.95 -1.53
N ALA A 229 -2.44 3.04 -2.48
CA ALA A 229 -2.45 3.37 -3.90
C ALA A 229 -3.86 3.75 -4.38
N GLU A 230 -4.89 3.02 -3.95
CA GLU A 230 -6.29 3.35 -4.21
C GLU A 230 -6.68 4.71 -3.63
N ALA A 231 -6.22 5.03 -2.41
CA ALA A 231 -6.43 6.34 -1.79
C ALA A 231 -5.81 7.47 -2.62
N ARG A 232 -4.57 7.30 -3.12
CA ARG A 232 -3.91 8.29 -3.99
C ARG A 232 -4.61 8.42 -5.34
N THR A 233 -5.07 7.32 -5.92
CA THR A 233 -5.87 7.32 -7.15
C THR A 233 -7.23 8.00 -6.94
N PHE A 234 -7.92 7.71 -5.83
CA PHE A 234 -9.16 8.36 -5.43
C PHE A 234 -8.98 9.87 -5.35
N VAL A 235 -7.92 10.34 -4.69
CA VAL A 235 -7.60 11.77 -4.58
C VAL A 235 -7.35 12.41 -5.96
N ASN A 236 -6.68 11.71 -6.88
CA ASN A 236 -6.51 12.21 -8.25
C ASN A 236 -7.83 12.26 -9.03
N TRP A 237 -8.62 11.19 -8.99
CA TRP A 237 -9.89 11.11 -9.71
C TRP A 237 -10.94 12.09 -9.16
N LEU A 238 -10.89 12.38 -7.85
CA LEU A 238 -11.69 13.43 -7.22
C LEU A 238 -11.49 14.79 -7.90
N THR A 239 -10.27 15.13 -8.30
CA THR A 239 -10.02 16.41 -9.00
C THR A 239 -10.71 16.52 -10.36
N GLY A 240 -11.00 15.39 -11.01
CA GLY A 240 -11.78 15.32 -12.26
C GLY A 240 -13.26 15.61 -12.06
N LEU A 241 -13.77 15.50 -10.83
CA LEU A 241 -15.16 15.80 -10.51
C LEU A 241 -15.45 17.30 -10.40
N PHE A 242 -14.43 18.14 -10.19
CA PHE A 242 -14.61 19.58 -10.11
C PHE A 242 -15.11 20.17 -11.45
N GLU A 243 -15.90 21.24 -11.36
CA GLU A 243 -16.25 22.04 -12.54
C GLU A 243 -15.02 22.90 -12.89
N ILE A 244 -14.38 22.60 -14.04
CA ILE A 244 -13.15 23.29 -14.49
C ILE A 244 -13.51 24.12 -15.73
N PRO A 245 -13.67 25.45 -15.60
CA PRO A 245 -13.86 26.32 -16.76
C PRO A 245 -12.67 26.21 -17.73
N LYS A 246 -12.92 26.32 -19.03
CA LYS A 246 -11.86 26.31 -20.05
C LYS A 246 -10.83 27.40 -19.74
N GLY A 247 -9.55 27.03 -19.67
CA GLY A 247 -8.43 27.94 -19.38
C GLY A 247 -8.23 28.28 -17.89
N ALA A 248 -8.98 27.68 -16.96
CA ALA A 248 -8.80 27.92 -15.54
C ALA A 248 -7.50 27.28 -15.02
N ASN A 249 -6.59 28.13 -14.50
CA ASN A 249 -5.31 27.67 -13.92
C ASN A 249 -5.44 27.15 -12.48
N LYS A 250 -6.43 27.66 -11.73
CA LYS A 250 -6.74 27.27 -10.34
C LYS A 250 -8.25 27.09 -10.21
N PRO A 251 -8.80 25.97 -10.70
CA PRO A 251 -10.24 25.74 -10.65
C PRO A 251 -10.75 25.72 -9.22
N GLU A 252 -12.03 26.07 -9.06
CA GLU A 252 -12.73 25.94 -7.79
C GLU A 252 -12.76 24.46 -7.37
N GLN A 253 -12.41 24.21 -6.11
CA GLN A 253 -12.38 22.87 -5.53
C GLN A 253 -13.69 22.66 -4.77
N SER A 254 -14.77 22.41 -5.50
CA SER A 254 -16.11 22.27 -4.92
C SER A 254 -16.97 21.20 -5.61
N ILE A 255 -17.94 20.66 -4.87
CA ILE A 255 -18.96 19.74 -5.38
C ILE A 255 -20.31 20.42 -5.19
N LEU A 256 -21.06 20.64 -6.29
CA LEU A 256 -22.29 21.45 -6.30
C LEU A 256 -22.10 22.88 -5.73
N GLY A 257 -20.90 23.45 -5.81
CA GLY A 257 -20.56 24.74 -5.21
C GLY A 257 -20.27 24.68 -3.69
N ILE A 258 -20.26 23.49 -3.08
CA ILE A 258 -19.83 23.30 -1.69
C ILE A 258 -18.31 23.08 -1.69
N PRO A 259 -17.51 23.96 -1.05
CA PRO A 259 -16.06 23.81 -1.01
C PRO A 259 -15.63 22.45 -0.44
N LEU A 260 -14.57 21.88 -1.02
CA LEU A 260 -14.03 20.58 -0.62
C LEU A 260 -12.54 20.70 -0.28
N SER A 261 -12.11 20.05 0.80
CA SER A 261 -10.68 19.83 1.07
C SER A 261 -10.43 18.49 1.73
N ILE A 262 -9.23 17.96 1.50
CA ILE A 262 -8.67 16.79 2.19
C ILE A 262 -7.91 17.33 3.40
N GLU A 263 -8.53 17.22 4.58
CA GLU A 263 -7.95 17.68 5.84
C GLU A 263 -6.79 16.76 6.27
N PHE A 264 -6.91 15.47 6.00
CA PHE A 264 -5.89 14.47 6.31
C PHE A 264 -5.81 13.37 5.25
N LEU A 265 -4.60 13.03 4.84
CA LEU A 265 -4.27 11.88 4.00
C LEU A 265 -3.20 11.04 4.71
N GLY A 266 -3.61 9.90 5.28
CA GLY A 266 -2.73 8.96 5.96
C GLY A 266 -2.46 7.74 5.09
N LEU A 267 -1.19 7.52 4.74
CA LEU A 267 -0.77 6.44 3.85
C LEU A 267 0.21 5.54 4.60
N LEU A 268 0.00 4.23 4.53
CA LEU A 268 0.89 3.22 5.08
C LEU A 268 1.48 2.44 3.91
N ASP A 269 2.79 2.58 3.73
CA ASP A 269 3.66 1.83 2.84
C ASP A 269 3.05 1.57 1.45
N THR A 270 2.89 2.63 0.64
CA THR A 270 2.17 2.55 -0.63
C THR A 270 2.83 1.57 -1.60
N VAL A 271 2.06 0.59 -2.07
CA VAL A 271 2.50 -0.40 -3.07
C VAL A 271 1.48 -0.42 -4.20
N PRO A 272 1.76 0.23 -5.34
CA PRO A 272 0.79 0.35 -6.40
C PRO A 272 0.83 -0.84 -7.35
N SER A 273 1.16 -2.06 -6.93
CA SER A 273 1.42 -3.18 -7.87
C SER A 273 0.18 -3.78 -8.52
N VAL A 274 -0.23 -3.28 -9.69
CA VAL A 274 -1.42 -3.74 -10.44
C VAL A 274 -1.01 -4.63 -11.64
N GLY A 275 -1.72 -5.75 -11.85
CA GLY A 275 -1.78 -6.39 -13.16
C GLY A 275 -0.67 -7.36 -13.60
N ILE A 276 0.12 -8.00 -12.70
CA ILE A 276 0.81 -9.32 -12.85
C ILE A 276 1.90 -9.57 -11.78
N ALA A 277 1.56 -9.57 -10.49
CA ALA A 277 2.55 -9.89 -9.44
C ALA A 277 3.03 -11.36 -9.45
N HIS A 278 2.35 -12.26 -10.18
CA HIS A 278 2.54 -13.72 -10.03
C HIS A 278 3.33 -14.44 -11.13
N ILE A 279 3.70 -13.79 -12.24
CA ILE A 279 4.29 -14.51 -13.40
C ILE A 279 5.76 -14.16 -13.64
N ALA A 280 6.25 -13.00 -13.15
CA ALA A 280 7.65 -12.60 -13.27
C ALA A 280 8.01 -11.49 -12.25
N PRO A 281 9.25 -11.41 -11.76
CA PRO A 281 9.71 -10.58 -10.64
C PRO A 281 9.96 -9.12 -11.04
N LEU A 282 9.08 -8.54 -11.84
CA LEU A 282 9.49 -7.49 -12.77
C LEU A 282 8.37 -6.51 -13.10
N VAL A 283 7.14 -6.75 -12.66
CA VAL A 283 5.99 -6.00 -13.17
C VAL A 283 5.94 -4.59 -12.58
N ASP A 284 5.82 -3.57 -13.45
CA ASP A 284 5.57 -2.20 -13.00
C ASP A 284 4.28 -2.19 -12.23
N GLY A 285 4.27 -1.51 -11.09
CA GLY A 285 3.03 -1.44 -10.36
C GLY A 285 1.98 -0.59 -11.05
N HIS A 286 2.38 0.47 -11.77
CA HIS A 286 1.48 1.50 -12.28
C HIS A 286 0.60 1.07 -13.48
N MET A 287 -0.09 -0.07 -13.40
CA MET A 287 -1.09 -0.52 -14.38
C MET A 287 -2.50 -0.10 -13.98
N GLY A 288 -3.43 -0.23 -14.92
CA GLY A 288 -4.84 -0.05 -14.66
C GLY A 288 -5.11 1.34 -14.09
N TRP A 289 -5.83 1.33 -12.96
CA TRP A 289 -6.19 2.52 -12.21
C TRP A 289 -5.00 3.22 -11.53
N ALA A 290 -3.87 2.53 -11.31
CA ALA A 290 -2.69 3.10 -10.66
C ALA A 290 -1.80 3.91 -11.63
N ASN A 291 -2.01 3.76 -12.95
CA ASN A 291 -1.22 4.44 -13.97
C ASN A 291 -1.36 5.96 -13.90
N ASN A 292 -0.25 6.69 -13.73
CA ASN A 292 -0.22 8.16 -13.61
C ASN A 292 -1.11 8.76 -12.50
N THR A 293 -1.55 7.96 -11.54
CA THR A 293 -2.42 8.41 -10.44
C THR A 293 -1.79 8.30 -9.06
N GLN A 294 -0.52 7.87 -9.00
CA GLN A 294 0.20 7.81 -7.72
C GLN A 294 0.73 9.19 -7.31
N LEU A 295 1.15 10.05 -8.23
CA LEU A 295 1.54 11.43 -7.85
C LEU A 295 0.34 12.17 -7.25
N LEU A 296 0.49 12.73 -6.05
CA LEU A 296 -0.56 13.56 -5.46
C LEU A 296 -0.88 14.76 -6.37
N PRO A 297 -2.13 15.25 -6.40
CA PRO A 297 -2.51 16.39 -7.22
C PRO A 297 -1.54 17.57 -7.13
N ASN A 298 -1.31 18.23 -8.26
CA ASN A 298 -0.38 19.34 -8.34
C ASN A 298 -0.91 20.54 -7.56
N GLU A 299 -0.20 20.93 -6.50
CA GLU A 299 -0.55 22.03 -5.60
C GLU A 299 -0.59 23.40 -6.29
N LYS A 300 0.09 23.59 -7.43
CA LYS A 300 0.01 24.83 -8.21
C LYS A 300 -1.35 24.97 -8.89
N ARG A 301 -1.94 23.84 -9.28
CA ARG A 301 -3.28 23.76 -9.90
C ARG A 301 -4.38 23.67 -8.85
N PHE A 302 -4.18 22.87 -7.81
CA PHE A 302 -5.14 22.65 -6.72
C PHE A 302 -4.53 23.09 -5.37
N PRO A 303 -4.34 24.40 -5.16
CA PRO A 303 -3.72 24.90 -3.93
C PRO A 303 -4.58 24.57 -2.72
N HIS A 304 -3.93 24.14 -1.63
CA HIS A 304 -4.56 23.80 -0.34
C HIS A 304 -5.61 22.68 -0.40
N LEU A 305 -5.68 21.90 -1.49
CA LEU A 305 -6.57 20.74 -1.58
C LEU A 305 -6.25 19.72 -0.49
N ILE A 306 -4.97 19.40 -0.32
CA ILE A 306 -4.45 18.50 0.70
C ILE A 306 -3.77 19.35 1.77
N LYS A 307 -4.27 19.27 3.00
CA LYS A 307 -3.81 20.11 4.12
C LYS A 307 -2.81 19.42 5.04
N CYS A 308 -2.83 18.10 5.07
CA CYS A 308 -1.90 17.29 5.85
C CYS A 308 -1.78 15.92 5.19
N CYS A 309 -0.58 15.54 4.75
CA CYS A 309 -0.28 14.20 4.26
C CYS A 309 0.81 13.56 5.12
N ARG A 310 0.60 12.32 5.53
CA ARG A 310 1.56 11.49 6.26
C ARG A 310 1.70 10.17 5.53
N HIS A 311 2.90 9.87 5.07
CA HIS A 311 3.22 8.59 4.45
C HIS A 311 4.24 7.85 5.33
N PHE A 312 3.83 6.76 5.95
CA PHE A 312 4.68 5.95 6.81
C PHE A 312 5.19 4.76 6.03
N VAL A 313 6.50 4.58 5.94
CA VAL A 313 7.12 3.62 5.01
C VAL A 313 8.01 2.61 5.74
N ALA A 314 8.05 1.38 5.23
CA ALA A 314 8.81 0.29 5.82
C ALA A 314 10.30 0.39 5.47
N ALA A 315 11.16 0.39 6.49
CA ALA A 315 12.62 0.44 6.32
C ALA A 315 13.23 -0.88 5.81
N HIS A 316 12.62 -2.02 6.12
CA HIS A 316 13.24 -3.34 5.94
C HIS A 316 12.61 -4.21 4.84
N GLU A 317 11.54 -3.75 4.19
CA GLU A 317 10.88 -4.50 3.10
C GLU A 317 11.78 -4.63 1.86
N GLN A 318 11.90 -5.84 1.31
CA GLN A 318 12.83 -6.17 0.21
C GLN A 318 12.22 -7.06 -0.88
N ARG A 319 10.95 -7.43 -0.80
CA ARG A 319 10.28 -8.22 -1.85
C ARG A 319 10.19 -7.40 -3.14
N LEU A 320 10.51 -8.01 -4.28
CA LEU A 320 10.52 -7.29 -5.57
C LEU A 320 9.09 -6.89 -6.00
N CYS A 321 8.11 -7.70 -5.63
CA CYS A 321 6.69 -7.45 -5.83
C CYS A 321 6.04 -6.42 -4.86
N PHE A 322 6.79 -5.86 -3.90
CA PHE A 322 6.32 -4.78 -3.00
C PHE A 322 7.16 -3.49 -3.17
N PRO A 323 7.27 -2.94 -4.40
CA PRO A 323 7.94 -1.67 -4.59
C PRO A 323 7.22 -0.56 -3.82
N LEU A 324 8.00 0.31 -3.18
CA LEU A 324 7.48 1.49 -2.53
C LEU A 324 7.17 2.56 -3.57
N ASP A 325 6.04 3.23 -3.44
CA ASP A 325 5.77 4.46 -4.17
C ASP A 325 5.85 5.67 -3.25
N SER A 326 6.91 6.45 -3.35
CA SER A 326 7.12 7.65 -2.53
C SER A 326 6.15 8.76 -2.94
N VAL A 327 5.75 9.59 -1.97
CA VAL A 327 5.00 10.82 -2.23
C VAL A 327 5.90 11.99 -2.69
N CYS A 328 7.22 11.78 -2.75
CA CYS A 328 8.19 12.73 -3.27
C CYS A 328 8.06 12.89 -4.80
N ARG A 329 8.31 14.11 -5.28
CA ARG A 329 8.20 14.48 -6.70
C ARG A 329 9.41 13.93 -7.50
N PRO A 330 9.26 13.69 -8.81
CA PRO A 330 10.38 13.26 -9.68
C PRO A 330 11.56 14.26 -9.66
N GLY A 331 11.29 15.56 -9.52
CA GLY A 331 12.32 16.59 -9.44
C GLY A 331 13.08 16.66 -8.11
N GLY A 332 12.73 15.81 -7.14
CA GLY A 332 13.00 16.04 -5.73
C GLY A 332 11.96 16.99 -5.12
N GLY A 333 11.73 16.85 -3.82
CA GLY A 333 10.78 17.70 -3.08
C GLY A 333 9.53 16.95 -2.67
N TYR A 334 9.01 17.24 -1.48
CA TYR A 334 7.70 16.79 -1.05
C TYR A 334 6.64 17.84 -1.39
N PRO A 335 5.40 17.44 -1.73
CA PRO A 335 4.29 18.38 -1.80
C PRO A 335 4.13 19.14 -0.47
N PRO A 336 3.59 20.36 -0.47
CA PRO A 336 3.36 21.10 0.78
C PRO A 336 2.56 20.29 1.81
N ALA A 337 2.86 20.50 3.09
CA ALA A 337 2.22 19.81 4.22
C ALA A 337 2.30 18.26 4.20
N THR A 338 3.26 17.71 3.43
CA THR A 338 3.51 16.27 3.32
C THR A 338 4.77 15.91 4.09
N GLN A 339 4.68 14.84 4.89
CA GLN A 339 5.83 14.23 5.55
C GLN A 339 5.84 12.73 5.26
N GLU A 340 6.97 12.23 4.77
CA GLU A 340 7.22 10.81 4.56
C GLU A 340 8.21 10.33 5.62
N VAL A 341 7.80 9.33 6.41
CA VAL A 341 8.45 8.95 7.67
C VAL A 341 8.82 7.47 7.65
N ILE A 342 10.07 7.15 7.93
CA ILE A 342 10.60 5.78 7.87
C ILE A 342 10.39 5.07 9.21
N TYR A 343 9.72 3.93 9.22
CA TYR A 343 9.52 3.10 10.41
C TYR A 343 10.24 1.75 10.28
N PRO A 344 10.64 1.12 11.41
CA PRO A 344 11.22 -0.21 11.37
C PRO A 344 10.17 -1.23 10.96
N GLY A 345 10.62 -2.27 10.29
CA GLY A 345 9.79 -3.44 9.97
C GLY A 345 9.60 -3.64 8.47
N MET A 346 8.87 -4.69 8.15
CA MET A 346 8.40 -5.04 6.82
C MET A 346 7.07 -4.35 6.51
N HIS A 347 6.49 -4.66 5.35
CA HIS A 347 5.23 -4.05 4.89
C HIS A 347 4.08 -4.05 5.91
N SER A 348 3.71 -5.23 6.45
CA SER A 348 2.60 -5.36 7.40
C SER A 348 3.01 -5.06 8.85
N ASP A 349 4.31 -4.90 9.14
CA ASP A 349 4.75 -4.28 10.39
C ASP A 349 4.37 -2.80 10.44
N ILE A 350 4.17 -2.14 9.28
CA ILE A 350 3.69 -0.76 9.19
C ILE A 350 2.16 -0.73 9.13
N GLY A 351 1.58 -1.50 8.21
CA GLY A 351 0.14 -1.50 7.95
C GLY A 351 -0.72 -2.21 9.00
N GLY A 352 -0.14 -3.12 9.78
CA GLY A 352 -0.89 -4.12 10.54
C GLY A 352 -1.32 -5.29 9.65
N GLY A 353 -2.04 -6.23 10.24
CA GLY A 353 -2.51 -7.46 9.58
C GLY A 353 -1.75 -8.73 9.98
N TYR A 354 -0.59 -8.62 10.63
CA TYR A 354 0.05 -9.78 11.23
C TYR A 354 -0.70 -10.24 12.49
N PRO A 355 -1.06 -11.53 12.60
CA PRO A 355 -1.61 -12.08 13.82
C PRO A 355 -0.56 -12.14 14.94
N PRO A 356 -0.94 -11.97 16.23
CA PRO A 356 -0.03 -12.22 17.34
C PRO A 356 0.57 -13.64 17.29
N GLY A 357 1.89 -13.71 17.46
CA GLY A 357 2.68 -14.95 17.40
C GLY A 357 2.99 -15.45 15.99
N ASP A 358 2.60 -14.74 14.93
CA ASP A 358 3.02 -15.07 13.57
C ASP A 358 4.55 -15.00 13.45
N GLN A 359 5.17 -16.04 12.89
CA GLN A 359 6.65 -16.17 12.85
C GLN A 359 7.32 -16.09 14.24
N GLY A 360 6.58 -16.35 15.31
CA GLY A 360 7.01 -16.17 16.70
C GLY A 360 7.23 -14.70 17.11
N LYS A 361 6.65 -13.75 16.37
CA LYS A 361 6.74 -12.32 16.63
C LYS A 361 5.50 -11.81 17.35
N GLY A 362 5.65 -10.72 18.10
CA GLY A 362 4.54 -10.11 18.84
C GLY A 362 3.93 -11.03 19.89
N LEU A 363 4.68 -12.04 20.35
CA LEU A 363 4.23 -12.95 21.41
C LEU A 363 3.98 -12.16 22.69
N VAL A 364 2.95 -12.56 23.41
CA VAL A 364 2.59 -11.95 24.69
C VAL A 364 3.72 -12.22 25.67
N GLY A 365 4.39 -11.16 26.14
CA GLY A 365 5.31 -11.29 27.28
C GLY A 365 4.51 -11.56 28.56
N GLY A 366 5.17 -11.64 29.72
CA GLY A 366 4.48 -11.87 31.01
C GLY A 366 3.53 -10.75 31.50
N GLN A 367 3.04 -9.87 30.62
CA GLN A 367 2.08 -8.79 30.91
C GLN A 367 0.63 -9.15 30.53
N SER A 368 0.41 -10.19 29.73
CA SER A 368 -0.91 -10.70 29.40
C SER A 368 -0.81 -12.18 29.04
N ASP A 369 -1.86 -12.95 29.28
CA ASP A 369 -1.98 -14.35 28.82
C ASP A 369 -2.93 -14.46 27.61
N ASP A 370 -3.45 -13.32 27.11
CA ASP A 370 -4.38 -13.29 25.98
C ASP A 370 -3.63 -13.51 24.65
N PRO A 371 -3.85 -14.64 23.95
CA PRO A 371 -3.21 -14.91 22.65
C PRO A 371 -3.60 -13.92 21.55
N ASN A 372 -4.61 -13.06 21.75
CA ASN A 372 -4.98 -11.97 20.84
C ASN A 372 -4.40 -10.61 21.24
N TYR A 373 -3.59 -10.53 22.30
CA TYR A 373 -3.07 -9.25 22.78
C TYR A 373 -2.25 -8.53 21.70
N PRO A 374 -2.71 -7.37 21.18
CA PRO A 374 -2.05 -6.72 20.05
C PRO A 374 -0.83 -5.92 20.47
N GLY A 375 -0.67 -5.62 21.77
CA GLY A 375 0.28 -4.62 22.26
C GLY A 375 1.76 -4.92 22.05
N ASN A 376 2.12 -6.13 21.64
CA ASN A 376 3.49 -6.49 21.29
C ASN A 376 3.77 -6.48 19.77
N LEU A 377 2.77 -6.22 18.92
CA LEU A 377 2.95 -6.09 17.48
C LEU A 377 3.60 -4.74 17.14
N LEU A 378 4.58 -4.75 16.24
CA LEU A 378 5.31 -3.53 15.84
C LEU A 378 4.36 -2.46 15.25
N SER A 379 3.33 -2.91 14.52
CA SER A 379 2.32 -2.07 13.89
C SER A 379 1.53 -1.19 14.86
N GLN A 380 1.50 -1.51 16.16
CA GLN A 380 0.86 -0.67 17.18
C GLN A 380 1.49 0.72 17.26
N ILE A 381 2.81 0.82 17.06
CA ILE A 381 3.51 2.11 17.10
C ILE A 381 2.98 3.02 15.99
N ILE A 382 2.87 2.46 14.79
CA ILE A 382 2.39 3.16 13.61
C ILE A 382 0.91 3.51 13.76
N LEU A 383 0.11 2.65 14.40
CA LEU A 383 -1.28 2.95 14.75
C LEU A 383 -1.40 4.18 15.65
N HIS A 384 -0.62 4.25 16.74
CA HIS A 384 -0.62 5.39 17.65
C HIS A 384 -0.18 6.69 16.96
N ASP A 385 0.87 6.63 16.16
CA ASP A 385 1.40 7.78 15.45
C ASP A 385 0.43 8.26 14.33
N LEU A 386 -0.22 7.34 13.63
CA LEU A 386 -1.24 7.66 12.63
C LEU A 386 -2.48 8.28 13.28
N TYR A 387 -2.96 7.71 14.38
CA TYR A 387 -4.05 8.26 15.18
C TYR A 387 -3.74 9.68 15.66
N ALA A 388 -2.56 9.89 16.26
CA ALA A 388 -2.17 11.20 16.78
C ALA A 388 -2.06 12.25 15.68
N ALA A 389 -1.47 11.90 14.52
CA ALA A 389 -1.37 12.79 13.38
C ALA A 389 -2.75 13.16 12.79
N ALA A 390 -3.64 12.17 12.65
CA ALA A 390 -4.99 12.37 12.16
C ALA A 390 -5.84 13.21 13.13
N PHE A 391 -5.78 12.90 14.42
CA PHE A 391 -6.47 13.64 15.48
C PHE A 391 -6.01 15.09 15.53
N ALA A 392 -4.70 15.35 15.42
CA ALA A 392 -4.14 16.70 15.36
C ALA A 392 -4.61 17.50 14.12
N ALA A 393 -4.94 16.82 13.02
CA ALA A 393 -5.50 17.40 11.80
C ALA A 393 -7.04 17.56 11.81
N GLY A 394 -7.69 17.26 12.95
CA GLY A 394 -9.13 17.44 13.12
C GLY A 394 -9.98 16.23 12.70
N ALA A 395 -9.39 15.04 12.54
CA ALA A 395 -10.13 13.83 12.21
C ALA A 395 -11.21 13.52 13.27
N PRO A 396 -12.39 13.00 12.86
CA PRO A 396 -13.49 12.66 13.76
C PRO A 396 -13.26 11.31 14.46
N LEU A 397 -12.17 11.24 15.22
CA LEU A 397 -11.80 10.06 16.00
C LEU A 397 -12.31 10.21 17.44
N THR A 398 -12.79 9.09 17.98
CA THR A 398 -13.16 8.94 19.38
C THR A 398 -11.93 8.95 20.28
N VAL A 399 -12.15 9.24 21.56
CA VAL A 399 -11.15 9.36 22.61
C VAL A 399 -11.64 8.65 23.87
N MET A 400 -10.76 8.44 24.85
CA MET A 400 -11.20 7.93 26.15
C MET A 400 -12.19 8.89 26.82
N GLU A 401 -13.18 8.34 27.50
CA GLU A 401 -14.25 9.14 28.12
C GLU A 401 -13.70 10.18 29.12
N ASN A 402 -12.68 9.78 29.88
CA ASN A 402 -12.00 10.64 30.86
C ASN A 402 -11.19 11.78 30.23
N SER A 403 -10.88 11.70 28.93
CA SER A 403 -10.22 12.75 28.13
C SER A 403 -11.20 13.78 27.55
N ILE A 404 -12.51 13.59 27.71
CA ILE A 404 -13.53 14.49 27.16
C ILE A 404 -13.89 15.56 28.21
N PRO A 405 -13.72 16.86 27.91
CA PRO A 405 -14.22 17.94 28.76
C PRO A 405 -15.74 17.87 28.94
N ASP A 406 -16.24 18.27 30.11
CA ASP A 406 -17.67 18.19 30.47
C ASP A 406 -18.58 18.89 29.44
N GLU A 407 -18.13 20.02 28.91
CA GLU A 407 -18.84 20.82 27.88
C GLU A 407 -19.10 20.02 26.59
N LEU A 408 -18.18 19.13 26.21
CA LEU A 408 -18.28 18.33 24.99
C LEU A 408 -18.94 16.97 25.20
N ARG A 409 -19.06 16.52 26.46
CA ARG A 409 -19.60 15.18 26.79
C ARG A 409 -21.07 15.05 26.45
N LEU A 410 -21.84 16.13 26.60
CA LEU A 410 -23.27 16.17 26.28
C LEU A 410 -23.57 16.51 24.81
N MET A 411 -22.55 16.86 24.02
CA MET A 411 -22.71 17.28 22.62
C MET A 411 -22.64 16.10 21.67
N LYS A 412 -23.57 16.03 20.71
CA LYS A 412 -23.51 15.08 19.60
C LYS A 412 -22.48 15.48 18.53
N PRO A 413 -21.90 14.51 17.79
CA PRO A 413 -21.94 13.08 18.09
C PRO A 413 -21.10 12.72 19.33
N SER A 414 -21.32 11.52 19.88
CA SER A 414 -20.51 11.03 21.00
C SER A 414 -19.04 10.93 20.59
N ARG A 415 -18.15 11.34 21.50
CA ARG A 415 -16.68 11.28 21.33
C ARG A 415 -16.07 10.10 22.05
N VAL A 416 -16.87 9.31 22.75
CA VAL A 416 -16.41 8.20 23.59
C VAL A 416 -15.98 7.02 22.71
N MET A 417 -14.75 6.54 22.94
CA MET A 417 -14.22 5.33 22.32
C MET A 417 -14.81 4.08 22.98
N PRO A 418 -15.33 3.11 22.22
CA PRO A 418 -15.74 1.82 22.77
C PRO A 418 -14.56 1.07 23.42
N SER A 419 -14.82 0.32 24.49
CA SER A 419 -13.77 -0.42 25.21
C SER A 419 -13.06 -1.46 24.33
N SER A 420 -13.77 -2.12 23.40
CA SER A 420 -13.16 -3.05 22.45
C SER A 420 -12.17 -2.35 21.52
N THR A 421 -12.54 -1.18 21.00
CA THR A 421 -11.64 -0.34 20.19
C THR A 421 -10.47 0.18 21.00
N PHE A 422 -10.67 0.52 22.27
CA PHE A 422 -9.58 0.93 23.15
C PHE A 422 -8.51 -0.17 23.29
N GLN A 423 -8.93 -1.43 23.48
CA GLN A 423 -8.02 -2.59 23.58
C GLN A 423 -7.23 -2.85 22.30
N GLU A 424 -7.77 -2.52 21.11
CA GLU A 424 -7.04 -2.66 19.84
C GLU A 424 -5.79 -1.78 19.77
N PHE A 425 -5.73 -0.73 20.59
CA PHE A 425 -4.64 0.23 20.73
C PHE A 425 -3.77 -0.04 21.96
N ASP A 426 -3.90 -1.19 22.62
CA ASP A 426 -2.96 -1.57 23.66
C ASP A 426 -1.52 -1.56 23.11
N ILE A 427 -0.56 -1.16 23.96
CA ILE A 427 0.85 -1.09 23.59
C ILE A 427 1.74 -1.48 24.77
N ASN A 428 2.72 -2.35 24.50
CA ASN A 428 3.63 -2.84 25.50
C ASN A 428 4.83 -1.89 25.68
N LYS A 429 5.22 -1.67 26.93
CA LYS A 429 6.39 -0.85 27.27
C LYS A 429 7.71 -1.41 26.72
N SER A 430 7.85 -2.74 26.61
CA SER A 430 9.04 -3.37 26.04
C SER A 430 9.16 -3.06 24.54
N LEU A 431 8.06 -3.13 23.80
CA LEU A 431 7.96 -2.72 22.40
C LEU A 431 8.36 -1.24 22.25
N VAL A 432 7.81 -0.35 23.07
CA VAL A 432 8.15 1.08 23.04
C VAL A 432 9.66 1.31 23.27
N LYS A 433 10.25 0.64 24.27
CA LYS A 433 11.69 0.74 24.57
C LYS A 433 12.55 0.26 23.41
N ARG A 434 12.20 -0.88 22.82
CA ARG A 434 12.91 -1.47 21.67
C ARG A 434 12.83 -0.56 20.43
N PHE A 435 11.65 -0.01 20.15
CA PHE A 435 11.48 0.96 19.08
C PHE A 435 12.27 2.23 19.30
N ASN A 436 12.22 2.82 20.50
CA ASN A 436 12.97 4.04 20.81
C ASN A 436 14.48 3.81 20.77
N ALA A 437 14.96 2.58 21.05
CA ALA A 437 16.36 2.20 20.82
C ALA A 437 16.69 2.13 19.32
N TRP A 438 15.85 1.52 18.48
CA TRP A 438 16.01 1.53 17.02
C TRP A 438 15.96 2.94 16.45
N ARG A 439 15.10 3.81 16.99
CA ARG A 439 15.02 5.21 16.57
C ARG A 439 16.37 5.93 16.69
N GLN A 440 17.22 5.56 17.66
CA GLN A 440 18.56 6.14 17.78
C GLN A 440 19.50 5.69 16.65
N THR A 441 19.25 4.54 16.00
CA THR A 441 20.10 4.02 14.92
C THR A 441 19.84 4.67 13.56
N ILE A 442 18.69 5.32 13.37
CA ILE A 442 18.37 6.07 12.14
C ILE A 442 18.70 7.57 12.24
N LEU A 443 19.00 8.07 13.44
CA LEU A 443 19.34 9.48 13.69
C LEU A 443 20.85 9.67 13.69
N SER A 444 21.36 10.65 12.93
CA SER A 444 22.79 11.01 12.96
C SER A 444 23.16 11.77 14.24
N GLU A 445 24.45 11.89 14.57
CA GLU A 445 24.91 12.70 15.70
C GLU A 445 24.43 14.16 15.63
N LYS A 446 24.37 14.74 14.42
CA LYS A 446 23.84 16.10 14.20
C LYS A 446 22.35 16.19 14.48
N ASP A 447 21.60 15.16 14.09
CA ASP A 447 20.17 15.06 14.33
C ASP A 447 19.90 14.89 15.84
N GLN A 448 20.75 14.14 16.55
CA GLN A 448 20.63 13.87 17.98
C GLN A 448 20.80 15.12 18.86
N THR A 449 21.75 16.02 18.54
CA THR A 449 21.94 17.29 19.29
C THR A 449 20.73 18.22 19.29
N SER A 450 19.77 18.03 18.37
CA SER A 450 18.52 18.81 18.32
C SER A 450 17.38 18.23 19.18
N LEU A 451 17.54 17.01 19.69
CA LEU A 451 16.50 16.27 20.44
C LEU A 451 16.36 16.72 21.90
N ASP A 452 17.45 17.18 22.51
CA ASP A 452 17.50 17.58 23.93
C ASP A 452 16.66 18.83 24.26
N GLN A 453 16.00 19.43 23.26
CA GLN A 453 15.20 20.64 23.41
C GLN A 453 13.70 20.46 23.17
N GLN A 454 13.19 19.28 22.76
CA GLN A 454 11.87 19.21 22.07
C GLN A 454 10.88 18.09 22.42
N CYS A 455 11.00 17.34 23.53
CA CYS A 455 9.97 16.35 23.86
C CYS A 455 9.53 16.44 25.32
N THR A 456 8.41 17.12 25.55
CA THR A 456 7.54 16.86 26.70
C THR A 456 6.42 15.90 26.30
N ILE A 457 5.78 15.26 27.29
CA ILE A 457 4.65 14.33 27.09
C ILE A 457 3.48 14.99 26.33
N ASP A 458 3.42 16.33 26.28
CA ASP A 458 2.36 17.11 25.65
C ASP A 458 2.55 17.38 24.13
N ASP A 459 3.71 17.02 23.55
CA ASP A 459 4.10 17.41 22.19
C ASP A 459 3.62 16.45 21.08
N GLY A 460 2.31 16.16 21.02
CA GLY A 460 1.61 15.59 19.84
C GLY A 460 2.35 14.53 19.00
N TYR A 461 2.20 14.59 17.66
CA TYR A 461 3.00 13.81 16.69
C TYR A 461 3.89 14.77 15.89
N ILE A 462 5.19 14.76 16.18
CA ILE A 462 6.18 15.67 15.57
C ILE A 462 7.39 14.87 15.08
N PRO A 463 7.42 14.42 13.81
CA PRO A 463 8.53 13.64 13.29
C PRO A 463 9.79 14.51 13.14
N HIS A 464 10.94 13.86 13.05
CA HIS A 464 12.25 14.52 12.97
C HIS A 464 12.80 14.49 11.55
N LEU A 465 13.21 15.64 10.99
CA LEU A 465 13.77 15.68 9.64
C LEU A 465 15.21 15.16 9.68
N LEU A 466 15.52 14.12 8.91
CA LEU A 466 16.87 13.54 8.85
C LEU A 466 17.83 14.44 8.07
N SER A 467 19.11 14.13 8.13
CA SER A 467 20.12 14.69 7.22
C SER A 467 20.23 13.93 5.88
N GLN A 468 19.46 12.85 5.70
CA GLN A 468 19.58 11.90 4.60
C GLN A 468 18.33 11.84 3.71
N SER A 469 18.51 11.37 2.46
CA SER A 469 17.41 11.04 1.57
C SER A 469 16.70 9.74 1.98
N LEU A 470 15.52 9.46 1.40
CA LEU A 470 14.81 8.20 1.62
C LEU A 470 15.66 6.98 1.21
N ASP A 471 16.34 7.05 0.07
CA ASP A 471 17.15 5.95 -0.45
C ASP A 471 18.29 5.59 0.49
N ASP A 472 19.03 6.60 0.95
CA ASP A 472 20.20 6.42 1.83
C ASP A 472 19.78 5.90 3.21
N ALA A 473 18.73 6.50 3.79
CA ALA A 473 18.24 6.08 5.10
C ALA A 473 17.70 4.64 5.08
N VAL A 474 16.98 4.24 4.02
CA VAL A 474 16.55 2.85 3.84
C VAL A 474 17.76 1.93 3.63
N ALA A 475 18.75 2.33 2.82
CA ALA A 475 19.95 1.53 2.59
C ALA A 475 20.73 1.26 3.89
N ASP A 476 20.88 2.28 4.75
CA ASP A 476 21.50 2.16 6.07
C ASP A 476 20.75 1.14 6.96
N GLN A 477 19.41 1.18 6.96
CA GLN A 477 18.60 0.23 7.72
C GLN A 477 18.64 -1.19 7.14
N ILE A 478 18.77 -1.34 5.81
CA ILE A 478 19.02 -2.63 5.17
C ILE A 478 20.38 -3.21 5.61
N GLY A 479 21.42 -2.39 5.71
CA GLY A 479 22.70 -2.80 6.29
C GLY A 479 22.55 -3.32 7.73
N LEU A 480 21.76 -2.62 8.55
CA LEU A 480 21.50 -3.00 9.95
C LEU A 480 20.78 -4.35 10.09
N ILE A 481 19.68 -4.57 9.37
CA ILE A 481 18.99 -5.87 9.41
C ILE A 481 19.83 -6.99 8.76
N THR A 482 20.69 -6.65 7.80
CA THR A 482 21.63 -7.63 7.21
C THR A 482 22.64 -8.09 8.24
N ALA A 483 23.17 -7.19 9.07
CA ALA A 483 24.03 -7.55 10.22
C ALA A 483 23.32 -8.47 11.21
N TRP A 484 22.03 -8.21 11.50
CA TRP A 484 21.19 -9.11 12.30
C TRP A 484 21.08 -10.50 11.64
N ARG A 485 20.78 -10.57 10.34
CA ARG A 485 20.68 -11.83 9.58
C ARG A 485 22.01 -12.59 9.49
N ILE A 486 23.17 -11.91 9.46
CA ILE A 486 24.47 -12.59 9.55
C ILE A 486 24.57 -13.37 10.86
N GLY A 487 24.25 -12.72 11.98
CA GLY A 487 24.30 -13.36 13.31
C GLY A 487 23.23 -14.42 13.53
N ARG A 488 21.96 -14.14 13.18
CA ARG A 488 20.86 -15.08 13.35
C ARG A 488 20.85 -16.16 12.28
N TYR A 489 20.75 -15.80 11.00
CA TYR A 489 20.57 -16.75 9.90
C TYR A 489 21.88 -17.40 9.44
N ALA A 490 22.86 -16.62 8.97
CA ALA A 490 24.06 -17.20 8.34
C ALA A 490 24.89 -18.04 9.32
N ASN A 491 25.04 -17.56 10.56
CA ASN A 491 25.72 -18.30 11.63
C ASN A 491 24.83 -19.36 12.31
N GLY A 492 23.53 -19.40 12.00
CA GLY A 492 22.60 -20.42 12.50
C GLY A 492 22.15 -20.25 13.95
N SER A 493 22.43 -19.11 14.61
CA SER A 493 22.01 -18.90 16.00
C SER A 493 20.49 -18.77 16.17
N TYR A 494 19.76 -18.47 15.09
CA TYR A 494 18.29 -18.41 15.07
C TYR A 494 17.61 -19.66 15.63
N ALA A 495 18.20 -20.85 15.40
CA ALA A 495 17.62 -22.13 15.79
C ALA A 495 17.46 -22.30 17.31
N SER A 496 18.16 -21.49 18.10
CA SER A 496 18.09 -21.48 19.57
C SER A 496 17.31 -20.30 20.15
N GLN A 497 16.78 -19.41 19.29
CA GLN A 497 16.10 -18.20 19.74
C GLN A 497 14.61 -18.47 19.99
N PRO A 498 13.99 -17.81 21.00
CA PRO A 498 12.57 -17.97 21.30
C PRO A 498 11.65 -17.78 20.09
N PHE A 499 11.85 -16.72 19.29
CA PHE A 499 11.01 -16.45 18.12
C PHE A 499 10.95 -17.64 17.13
N TYR A 500 12.04 -18.40 16.97
CA TYR A 500 12.04 -19.56 16.10
C TYR A 500 11.45 -20.80 16.79
N LEU A 501 11.75 -20.99 18.07
CA LEU A 501 11.24 -22.12 18.85
C LEU A 501 9.71 -22.05 19.03
N ASP A 502 9.17 -20.84 19.14
CA ASP A 502 7.75 -20.57 19.37
C ASP A 502 6.97 -20.26 18.08
N ALA A 503 7.65 -20.17 16.93
CA ALA A 503 6.99 -20.01 15.63
C ALA A 503 5.99 -21.15 15.35
N LYS A 504 4.85 -20.84 14.74
CA LYS A 504 3.77 -21.82 14.57
C LYS A 504 4.09 -22.81 13.45
N GLN A 505 3.70 -24.07 13.62
CA GLN A 505 3.91 -25.12 12.62
C GLN A 505 2.85 -26.21 12.77
N HIS A 506 1.97 -26.33 11.78
CA HIS A 506 1.02 -27.42 11.69
C HIS A 506 1.66 -28.69 11.12
N SER A 507 1.17 -29.85 11.56
CA SER A 507 1.49 -31.14 10.94
C SER A 507 0.82 -31.26 9.57
N LYS A 508 1.33 -32.16 8.71
CA LYS A 508 0.70 -32.43 7.40
C LYS A 508 -0.78 -32.80 7.53
N GLU A 509 -1.14 -33.56 8.57
CA GLU A 509 -2.52 -33.96 8.86
C GLU A 509 -3.40 -32.74 9.21
N MET A 510 -2.91 -31.84 10.08
CA MET A 510 -3.62 -30.62 10.43
C MET A 510 -3.81 -29.67 9.24
N LEU A 511 -2.80 -29.57 8.36
CA LEU A 511 -2.91 -28.78 7.12
C LEU A 511 -3.99 -29.33 6.20
N GLU A 512 -4.05 -30.65 6.00
CA GLU A 512 -5.07 -31.29 5.17
C GLU A 512 -6.48 -31.13 5.77
N GLN A 513 -6.61 -31.29 7.09
CA GLN A 513 -7.88 -31.06 7.80
C GLN A 513 -8.36 -29.61 7.65
N THR A 514 -7.46 -28.63 7.83
CA THR A 514 -7.78 -27.21 7.72
C THR A 514 -8.18 -26.84 6.29
N LYS A 515 -7.45 -27.36 5.29
CA LYS A 515 -7.77 -27.18 3.88
C LYS A 515 -9.14 -27.76 3.53
N LYS A 516 -9.43 -28.99 3.97
CA LYS A 516 -10.73 -29.63 3.76
C LYS A 516 -11.88 -28.86 4.43
N ALA A 517 -11.71 -28.43 5.68
CA ALA A 517 -12.72 -27.65 6.40
C ALA A 517 -13.04 -26.32 5.66
N ARG A 518 -12.01 -25.68 5.09
CA ARG A 518 -12.17 -24.48 4.26
C ARG A 518 -12.92 -24.75 2.96
N GLU A 519 -12.62 -25.87 2.28
CA GLU A 519 -13.34 -26.30 1.07
C GLU A 519 -14.82 -26.62 1.35
N GLU A 520 -15.12 -27.33 2.44
CA GLU A 520 -16.49 -27.62 2.87
C GLU A 520 -17.26 -26.33 3.19
N LYS A 521 -16.62 -25.36 3.88
CA LYS A 521 -17.20 -24.04 4.14
C LYS A 521 -17.51 -23.29 2.83
N ALA A 522 -16.60 -23.31 1.87
CA ALA A 522 -16.80 -22.67 0.56
C ALA A 522 -17.97 -23.31 -0.21
N GLN A 523 -18.04 -24.64 -0.27
CA GLN A 523 -19.12 -25.37 -0.93
C GLN A 523 -20.48 -25.08 -0.28
N LYS A 524 -20.54 -25.04 1.06
CA LYS A 524 -21.76 -24.69 1.79
C LYS A 524 -22.26 -23.29 1.45
N ILE A 525 -21.37 -22.30 1.41
CA ILE A 525 -21.72 -20.92 1.07
C ILE A 525 -22.23 -20.84 -0.38
N GLU A 526 -21.57 -21.53 -1.32
CA GLU A 526 -22.02 -21.57 -2.71
C GLU A 526 -23.39 -22.23 -2.86
N TYR A 527 -23.65 -23.32 -2.13
CA TYR A 527 -24.96 -23.96 -2.07
C TYR A 527 -26.05 -23.01 -1.56
N LEU A 528 -25.78 -22.29 -0.45
CA LEU A 528 -26.72 -21.33 0.12
C LEU A 528 -27.04 -20.18 -0.86
N ARG A 529 -26.03 -19.66 -1.56
CA ARG A 529 -26.22 -18.64 -2.61
C ARG A 529 -27.10 -19.16 -3.75
N LYS A 530 -26.85 -20.40 -4.22
CA LYS A 530 -27.67 -21.04 -5.28
C LYS A 530 -29.11 -21.22 -4.83
N ALA A 531 -29.34 -21.71 -3.60
CA ALA A 531 -30.67 -21.88 -3.04
C ALA A 531 -31.42 -20.54 -2.93
N ALA A 532 -30.76 -19.49 -2.41
CA ALA A 532 -31.35 -18.15 -2.31
C ALA A 532 -31.64 -17.51 -3.67
N LYS A 533 -30.85 -17.82 -4.72
CA LYS A 533 -31.10 -17.37 -6.09
C LYS A 533 -32.33 -18.06 -6.70
N LEU A 534 -32.53 -19.34 -6.40
CA LEU A 534 -33.67 -20.12 -6.90
C LEU A 534 -34.97 -19.79 -6.15
N ASN A 535 -34.89 -19.47 -4.86
CA ASN A 535 -36.04 -19.09 -4.05
C ASN A 535 -35.78 -17.78 -3.27
N PRO A 536 -36.07 -16.62 -3.90
CA PRO A 536 -35.89 -15.31 -3.25
C PRO A 536 -36.79 -15.09 -2.01
N ALA A 537 -37.83 -15.91 -1.80
CA ALA A 537 -38.69 -15.83 -0.62
C ALA A 537 -38.11 -16.56 0.60
N LEU A 538 -36.95 -17.21 0.47
CA LEU A 538 -36.25 -17.81 1.60
C LEU A 538 -35.92 -16.76 2.67
N LYS A 539 -36.10 -17.15 3.94
CA LYS A 539 -35.66 -16.32 5.06
C LYS A 539 -34.16 -16.05 4.94
N ASP A 540 -33.77 -14.79 5.07
CA ASP A 540 -32.39 -14.31 4.92
C ASP A 540 -31.78 -14.54 3.51
N ALA A 541 -32.59 -14.77 2.46
CA ALA A 541 -32.09 -14.95 1.08
C ALA A 541 -31.11 -13.85 0.63
N GLY A 542 -31.39 -12.59 0.98
CA GLY A 542 -30.51 -11.47 0.68
C GLY A 542 -29.14 -11.57 1.38
N LYS A 543 -29.08 -12.06 2.63
CA LYS A 543 -27.82 -12.29 3.34
C LYS A 543 -27.07 -13.48 2.72
N MET A 544 -27.79 -14.56 2.43
CA MET A 544 -27.19 -15.75 1.79
C MET A 544 -26.56 -15.40 0.43
N LEU A 545 -27.24 -14.60 -0.40
CA LEU A 545 -26.74 -14.16 -1.71
C LEU A 545 -25.45 -13.34 -1.61
N ASN A 546 -25.31 -12.52 -0.57
CA ASN A 546 -24.17 -11.63 -0.38
C ASN A 546 -23.15 -12.16 0.64
N GLN A 547 -23.36 -13.34 1.21
CA GLN A 547 -22.45 -13.93 2.18
C GLN A 547 -21.08 -14.12 1.53
N ALA A 548 -20.01 -13.61 2.14
CA ALA A 548 -18.65 -13.74 1.62
C ALA A 548 -18.13 -15.18 1.67
N GLY A 549 -17.31 -15.57 0.68
CA GLY A 549 -16.58 -16.83 0.70
C GLY A 549 -15.47 -16.83 1.77
N PRO A 550 -14.98 -18.00 2.20
CA PRO A 550 -13.89 -18.03 3.17
C PRO A 550 -12.58 -17.50 2.55
N PRO A 551 -11.64 -16.99 3.37
CA PRO A 551 -10.29 -16.65 2.93
C PRO A 551 -9.58 -17.77 2.16
N GLU A 552 -8.52 -17.43 1.45
CA GLU A 552 -7.66 -18.44 0.82
C GLU A 552 -6.99 -19.31 1.87
N PHE A 553 -6.76 -20.58 1.54
CA PHE A 553 -6.06 -21.47 2.45
C PHE A 553 -4.58 -21.09 2.47
N GLU A 554 -4.09 -20.78 3.66
CA GLU A 554 -2.70 -20.46 3.90
C GLU A 554 -2.13 -21.46 4.91
N PRO A 555 -1.07 -22.20 4.56
CA PRO A 555 -0.49 -23.20 5.43
C PRO A 555 0.30 -22.52 6.56
N LEU A 556 -0.02 -22.86 7.81
CA LEU A 556 0.71 -22.40 8.99
C LEU A 556 1.99 -23.23 9.19
N ILE A 557 3.08 -22.79 8.56
CA ILE A 557 4.37 -23.51 8.49
C ILE A 557 5.57 -22.58 8.74
N ASP A 558 5.41 -21.63 9.66
CA ASP A 558 6.36 -20.55 9.92
C ASP A 558 7.77 -21.06 10.22
N LYS A 559 7.91 -22.15 11.00
CA LYS A 559 9.23 -22.73 11.30
C LYS A 559 9.96 -23.18 10.04
N GLN A 560 9.26 -23.88 9.15
CA GLN A 560 9.82 -24.29 7.86
C GLN A 560 10.19 -23.06 7.01
N GLN A 561 9.29 -22.10 6.90
CA GLN A 561 9.49 -20.88 6.11
C GLN A 561 10.70 -20.06 6.60
N LEU A 562 10.83 -19.85 7.91
CA LEU A 562 11.95 -19.14 8.53
C LEU A 562 13.27 -19.89 8.37
N GLN A 563 13.27 -21.21 8.52
CA GLN A 563 14.47 -22.03 8.30
C GLN A 563 14.96 -21.92 6.86
N GLU A 564 14.06 -22.11 5.89
CA GLU A 564 14.41 -22.04 4.49
C GLU A 564 14.85 -20.61 4.08
N ALA A 565 14.25 -19.58 4.67
CA ALA A 565 14.69 -18.19 4.53
C ALA A 565 16.11 -17.97 5.08
N ALA A 566 16.42 -18.54 6.24
CA ALA A 566 17.76 -18.46 6.82
C ALA A 566 18.81 -19.18 5.95
N ASP A 567 18.45 -20.34 5.41
CA ASP A 567 19.30 -21.09 4.48
C ASP A 567 19.53 -20.33 3.17
N GLU A 568 18.51 -19.66 2.63
CA GLU A 568 18.64 -18.78 1.46
C GLU A 568 19.60 -17.62 1.74
N PHE A 569 19.39 -16.89 2.84
CA PHE A 569 20.27 -15.79 3.24
C PHE A 569 21.72 -16.26 3.39
N LYS A 570 21.92 -17.41 4.04
CA LYS A 570 23.25 -18.00 4.25
C LYS A 570 23.93 -18.35 2.93
N ASN A 571 23.21 -18.95 1.99
CA ASN A 571 23.76 -19.31 0.69
C ASN A 571 24.16 -18.06 -0.10
N ASP A 572 23.30 -17.04 -0.12
CA ASP A 572 23.59 -15.75 -0.78
C ASP A 572 24.81 -15.06 -0.16
N TYR A 573 24.87 -15.01 1.18
CA TYR A 573 25.97 -14.40 1.92
C TYR A 573 27.32 -15.08 1.63
N LEU A 574 27.32 -16.42 1.54
CA LEU A 574 28.48 -17.25 1.22
C LEU A 574 28.77 -17.38 -0.28
N ASN A 575 28.02 -16.69 -1.14
CA ASN A 575 28.11 -16.78 -2.60
C ASN A 575 27.97 -18.23 -3.12
N LYS A 576 27.09 -19.03 -2.50
CA LYS A 576 26.76 -20.39 -2.94
C LYS A 576 25.56 -20.35 -3.89
N ILE A 577 25.61 -21.15 -4.94
CA ILE A 577 24.49 -21.29 -5.88
C ILE A 577 23.27 -21.84 -5.12
N ARG A 578 22.13 -21.17 -5.27
CA ARG A 578 20.87 -21.65 -4.70
C ARG A 578 20.43 -22.93 -5.42
N PRO A 579 19.89 -23.93 -4.73
CA PRO A 579 19.27 -25.09 -5.37
C PRO A 579 18.12 -24.71 -6.34
N GLN A 580 17.55 -23.50 -6.16
CA GLN A 580 16.39 -23.00 -6.89
C GLN A 580 16.71 -21.79 -7.80
N SER A 581 17.98 -21.52 -8.13
CA SER A 581 18.31 -20.43 -9.06
C SER A 581 17.90 -20.79 -10.48
N TRP A 582 16.90 -20.09 -11.03
CA TRP A 582 16.42 -20.32 -12.40
C TRP A 582 17.18 -19.42 -13.38
N SER A 583 17.88 -20.01 -14.35
CA SER A 583 18.53 -19.28 -15.45
C SER A 583 17.61 -19.04 -16.66
N GLU A 584 16.49 -19.75 -16.70
CA GLU A 584 15.47 -19.68 -17.75
C GLU A 584 14.09 -19.71 -17.09
N PHE A 585 13.12 -19.00 -17.67
CA PHE A 585 11.71 -19.13 -17.29
C PHE A 585 10.84 -19.26 -18.52
N VAL A 586 9.71 -19.96 -18.38
CA VAL A 586 8.75 -20.20 -19.45
C VAL A 586 7.55 -19.27 -19.28
N LEU A 587 7.22 -18.54 -20.33
CA LEU A 587 6.01 -17.73 -20.47
C LEU A 587 5.02 -18.50 -21.34
N ASN A 588 4.02 -19.13 -20.73
CA ASN A 588 2.96 -19.80 -21.47
C ASN A 588 2.03 -18.81 -22.18
N GLN A 589 1.93 -17.58 -21.66
CA GLN A 589 1.24 -16.43 -22.26
C GLN A 589 2.02 -15.17 -21.87
N ILE A 590 2.11 -14.19 -22.78
CA ILE A 590 2.74 -12.91 -22.45
C ILE A 590 1.79 -12.14 -21.52
N PRO A 591 2.28 -11.65 -20.36
CA PRO A 591 1.49 -10.86 -19.43
C PRO A 591 0.73 -9.70 -20.09
N LYS A 592 -0.53 -9.47 -19.68
CA LYS A 592 -1.33 -8.29 -20.09
C LYS A 592 -0.76 -6.96 -19.60
N GLY A 593 -0.05 -6.96 -18.48
CA GLY A 593 0.61 -5.80 -17.87
C GLY A 593 2.02 -5.53 -18.39
N ILE A 594 2.65 -4.47 -17.86
CA ILE A 594 4.04 -4.13 -18.16
C ILE A 594 4.98 -4.95 -17.29
N VAL A 595 5.96 -5.59 -17.92
CA VAL A 595 7.00 -6.33 -17.23
C VAL A 595 8.32 -5.59 -17.44
N TRP A 596 9.07 -5.37 -16.38
CA TRP A 596 10.37 -4.69 -16.31
C TRP A 596 11.47 -5.59 -15.78
N LEU A 597 12.48 -5.91 -16.56
CA LEU A 597 13.68 -6.55 -16.01
C LEU A 597 14.48 -5.56 -15.14
N ILE A 598 14.78 -5.89 -13.87
CA ILE A 598 15.70 -5.10 -13.05
C ILE A 598 17.12 -5.26 -13.62
N ASN A 599 17.88 -4.16 -13.67
CA ASN A 599 19.23 -4.18 -14.21
C ASN A 599 20.16 -5.06 -13.35
N THR A 600 20.62 -6.16 -13.93
CA THR A 600 21.54 -7.12 -13.31
C THR A 600 22.96 -6.54 -13.03
N ASP A 601 23.33 -5.39 -13.60
CA ASP A 601 24.61 -4.71 -13.29
C ASP A 601 24.60 -4.04 -11.90
N ASP A 602 23.47 -3.43 -11.55
CA ASP A 602 23.27 -2.86 -10.23
C ASP A 602 23.18 -3.95 -9.17
N GLU A 603 22.67 -5.15 -9.51
CA GLU A 603 22.51 -6.27 -8.57
C GLU A 603 23.83 -6.71 -7.92
N ILE A 604 24.91 -6.86 -8.69
CA ILE A 604 26.24 -7.22 -8.15
C ILE A 604 26.74 -6.12 -7.19
N THR A 605 26.51 -4.86 -7.54
CA THR A 605 26.92 -3.72 -6.72
C THR A 605 26.08 -3.63 -5.45
N GLN A 606 24.76 -3.80 -5.53
CA GLN A 606 23.86 -3.86 -4.37
C GLN A 606 24.24 -5.02 -3.45
N GLN A 607 24.44 -6.22 -3.98
CA GLN A 607 24.85 -7.38 -3.20
C GLN A 607 26.16 -7.12 -2.47
N ARG A 608 27.16 -6.55 -3.17
CA ARG A 608 28.44 -6.19 -2.57
C ARG A 608 28.26 -5.18 -1.44
N ASN A 609 27.53 -4.09 -1.68
CA ASN A 609 27.35 -3.00 -0.72
C ASN A 609 26.59 -3.49 0.53
N ILE A 610 25.44 -4.16 0.34
CA ILE A 610 24.64 -4.71 1.43
C ILE A 610 25.45 -5.70 2.27
N LYS A 611 26.24 -6.57 1.61
CA LYS A 611 27.13 -7.49 2.31
C LYS A 611 28.19 -6.75 3.12
N GLN A 612 28.88 -5.79 2.52
CA GLN A 612 29.92 -5.01 3.20
C GLN A 612 29.36 -4.23 4.39
N ASP A 613 28.19 -3.62 4.25
CA ASP A 613 27.51 -2.91 5.34
C ASP A 613 27.07 -3.85 6.46
N GLY A 614 26.50 -5.01 6.11
CA GLY A 614 26.16 -6.04 7.07
C GLY A 614 27.38 -6.54 7.86
N GLU A 615 28.49 -6.82 7.19
CA GLU A 615 29.74 -7.27 7.81
C GLU A 615 30.37 -6.19 8.69
N ARG A 616 30.31 -4.92 8.25
CA ARG A 616 30.79 -3.76 9.01
C ARG A 616 29.98 -3.54 10.29
N LEU A 617 28.66 -3.73 10.23
CA LEU A 617 27.76 -3.52 11.36
C LEU A 617 27.63 -4.74 12.29
N TYR A 618 27.94 -5.95 11.81
CA TYR A 618 27.83 -7.19 12.58
C TYR A 618 28.51 -7.14 13.97
N PRO A 619 29.76 -6.65 14.12
CA PRO A 619 30.41 -6.56 15.44
C PRO A 619 29.72 -5.61 16.42
N ARG A 620 28.86 -4.70 15.95
CA ARG A 620 28.06 -3.84 16.83
C ARG A 620 26.90 -4.60 17.47
N LEU A 621 26.34 -5.59 16.76
CA LEU A 621 25.16 -6.35 17.20
C LEU A 621 25.55 -7.61 17.98
N PHE A 622 26.62 -8.28 17.59
CA PHE A 622 27.04 -9.55 18.18
C PHE A 622 28.52 -9.56 18.57
N SER A 623 28.81 -10.12 19.73
CA SER A 623 30.16 -10.33 20.25
C SER A 623 30.76 -11.69 19.87
N SER A 624 29.94 -12.62 19.37
CA SER A 624 30.38 -13.96 18.99
C SER A 624 29.60 -14.53 17.80
N LYS A 625 30.21 -15.49 17.10
CA LYS A 625 29.54 -16.24 16.02
C LYS A 625 28.42 -17.14 16.54
N GLN A 626 28.42 -17.49 17.82
CA GLN A 626 27.37 -18.25 18.49
C GLN A 626 26.07 -17.43 18.68
N GLY A 627 26.08 -16.14 18.31
CA GLY A 627 24.91 -15.27 18.41
C GLY A 627 24.78 -14.59 19.77
N THR A 628 25.89 -14.49 20.54
CA THR A 628 25.92 -13.68 21.76
C THR A 628 25.73 -12.22 21.39
N VAL A 629 24.66 -11.62 21.93
CA VAL A 629 24.32 -10.21 21.71
C VAL A 629 25.37 -9.31 22.37
N THR A 630 25.60 -8.15 21.77
CA THR A 630 26.46 -7.08 22.32
C THR A 630 26.09 -6.69 23.77
N PRO A 631 27.07 -6.30 24.60
CA PRO A 631 26.79 -5.75 25.93
C PRO A 631 26.25 -4.31 25.90
N ASP A 632 26.26 -3.63 24.74
CA ASP A 632 25.64 -2.31 24.58
C ASP A 632 24.12 -2.43 24.80
N PRO A 633 23.54 -1.79 25.83
CA PRO A 633 22.14 -1.96 26.19
C PRO A 633 21.17 -1.42 25.13
N THR A 634 21.54 -0.36 24.40
CA THR A 634 20.70 0.21 23.34
C THR A 634 20.69 -0.72 22.15
N ILE A 635 21.85 -1.20 21.70
CA ILE A 635 21.91 -2.11 20.55
C ILE A 635 21.35 -3.50 20.90
N ALA A 636 21.47 -3.96 22.15
CA ALA A 636 20.79 -5.17 22.60
C ALA A 636 19.26 -5.09 22.48
N LEU A 637 18.67 -3.92 22.77
CA LEU A 637 17.24 -3.67 22.54
C LEU A 637 16.88 -3.66 21.05
N VAL A 638 17.77 -3.17 20.18
CA VAL A 638 17.59 -3.23 18.72
C VAL A 638 17.63 -4.67 18.22
N VAL A 639 18.55 -5.50 18.70
CA VAL A 639 18.58 -6.94 18.38
C VAL A 639 17.29 -7.62 18.85
N ALA A 640 16.80 -7.30 20.05
CA ALA A 640 15.53 -7.82 20.55
C ALA A 640 14.32 -7.36 19.72
N LEU A 641 14.35 -6.14 19.15
CA LEU A 641 13.31 -5.68 18.21
C LEU A 641 13.28 -6.56 16.95
N PHE A 642 14.45 -6.87 16.38
CA PHE A 642 14.55 -7.76 15.23
C PHE A 642 14.12 -9.19 15.56
N ASP A 643 14.52 -9.70 16.74
CA ASP A 643 14.17 -11.05 17.19
C ASP A 643 12.66 -11.19 17.43
N ASP A 644 12.01 -10.24 18.09
CA ASP A 644 10.66 -10.47 18.65
C ASP A 644 9.53 -9.66 17.97
N GLN A 645 9.84 -8.62 17.17
CA GLN A 645 8.83 -7.72 16.61
C GLN A 645 8.84 -7.62 15.08
N ILE A 646 10.02 -7.65 14.45
CA ILE A 646 10.15 -7.49 13.00
C ILE A 646 9.94 -8.86 12.34
N HIS A 647 8.91 -8.93 11.49
CA HIS A 647 8.62 -10.12 10.70
C HIS A 647 9.61 -10.24 9.53
N ASP A 648 9.67 -11.42 8.92
CA ASP A 648 10.36 -11.67 7.67
C ASP A 648 9.35 -11.92 6.55
N SER A 649 8.97 -10.86 5.85
CA SER A 649 7.96 -10.94 4.80
C SER A 649 8.41 -11.80 3.61
N ARG A 650 9.73 -11.98 3.41
CA ARG A 650 10.27 -12.90 2.39
C ARG A 650 10.13 -14.37 2.77
N ALA A 651 10.17 -14.72 4.06
CA ALA A 651 10.00 -16.09 4.52
C ALA A 651 8.62 -16.65 4.13
N TRP A 652 7.61 -15.79 4.27
CA TRP A 652 6.20 -16.11 4.07
C TRP A 652 5.73 -15.97 2.61
N PHE A 653 6.09 -14.87 1.94
CA PHE A 653 5.40 -14.44 0.73
C PHE A 653 5.47 -15.45 -0.43
N MET A 654 4.30 -15.78 -1.00
CA MET A 654 4.07 -16.71 -2.11
C MET A 654 4.47 -18.17 -1.88
N HIS A 655 4.92 -18.53 -0.67
CA HIS A 655 5.38 -19.88 -0.37
C HIS A 655 4.32 -20.95 -0.69
N SER A 656 3.07 -20.72 -0.29
CA SER A 656 1.96 -21.64 -0.59
C SER A 656 1.58 -21.68 -2.08
N ALA A 657 1.72 -20.57 -2.81
CA ALA A 657 1.27 -20.47 -4.19
C ALA A 657 2.29 -21.05 -5.18
N LEU A 658 3.59 -20.90 -4.89
CA LEU A 658 4.68 -21.35 -5.75
C LEU A 658 5.36 -22.64 -5.26
N GLY A 659 5.01 -23.12 -4.06
CA GLY A 659 5.76 -24.18 -3.38
C GLY A 659 7.16 -23.75 -2.95
N THR A 660 7.48 -22.46 -3.08
CA THR A 660 8.73 -21.81 -2.69
C THR A 660 8.57 -20.29 -2.60
N ARG A 661 9.60 -19.57 -2.14
CA ARG A 661 9.66 -18.09 -2.08
C ARG A 661 9.88 -17.47 -3.46
N GLU A 662 9.78 -16.15 -3.55
CA GLU A 662 10.02 -15.35 -4.76
C GLU A 662 11.32 -15.78 -5.49
N PRO A 663 11.24 -16.49 -6.63
CA PRO A 663 12.39 -17.23 -7.21
C PRO A 663 13.58 -16.37 -7.63
N TRP A 664 13.32 -15.09 -7.85
CA TRP A 664 14.26 -14.15 -8.45
C TRP A 664 14.62 -12.98 -7.51
N GLY A 665 13.99 -12.93 -6.32
CA GLY A 665 14.33 -11.98 -5.27
C GLY A 665 15.42 -12.53 -4.36
N GLY A 666 15.88 -11.71 -3.43
CA GLY A 666 16.87 -12.10 -2.42
C GLY A 666 16.95 -11.06 -1.31
N TYR A 667 17.70 -11.39 -0.26
CA TYR A 667 17.99 -10.43 0.82
C TYR A 667 19.06 -9.40 0.46
N PHE A 668 19.74 -9.59 -0.66
CA PHE A 668 20.85 -8.74 -1.11
C PHE A 668 20.43 -7.77 -2.23
N PHE A 669 19.17 -7.32 -2.20
CA PHE A 669 18.66 -6.25 -3.04
C PHE A 669 18.07 -5.14 -2.19
N TYR A 670 18.28 -3.88 -2.56
CA TYR A 670 17.53 -2.79 -1.95
C TYR A 670 16.06 -2.87 -2.38
N ARG A 671 15.16 -2.18 -1.68
CA ARG A 671 13.78 -2.03 -2.16
C ARG A 671 13.73 -1.18 -3.44
N SER A 672 12.87 -1.54 -4.37
CA SER A 672 12.53 -0.64 -5.49
C SER A 672 11.66 0.50 -4.98
N ILE A 673 12.04 1.74 -5.25
CA ILE A 673 11.33 2.95 -4.80
C ILE A 673 11.03 3.84 -6.01
N TYR A 674 9.75 4.14 -6.21
CA TYR A 674 9.26 5.03 -7.27
C TYR A 674 9.01 6.43 -6.74
N TYR A 675 9.28 7.44 -7.58
CA TYR A 675 9.11 8.87 -7.34
C TYR A 675 8.29 9.46 -8.49
N GLY A 676 7.00 9.11 -8.54
CA GLY A 676 6.19 9.32 -9.73
C GLY A 676 6.73 8.52 -10.92
N SER A 677 7.15 9.20 -11.99
CA SER A 677 7.65 8.57 -13.21
C SER A 677 9.11 8.08 -13.11
N GLN A 678 9.79 8.35 -11.99
CA GLN A 678 11.19 7.97 -11.77
C GLN A 678 11.32 6.82 -10.77
N SER A 679 12.43 6.08 -10.85
CA SER A 679 12.80 5.00 -9.93
C SER A 679 14.17 5.24 -9.32
N ASN A 680 14.44 4.67 -8.15
CA ASN A 680 15.78 4.63 -7.57
C ASN A 680 16.73 3.66 -8.30
N LYS A 681 16.19 2.79 -9.14
CA LYS A 681 16.94 1.75 -9.87
C LYS A 681 16.76 1.86 -11.36
N ASP A 682 17.76 1.38 -12.08
CA ASP A 682 17.69 1.18 -13.52
C ASP A 682 16.79 -0.02 -13.84
N GLN A 683 15.85 0.16 -14.78
CA GLN A 683 14.87 -0.84 -15.20
C GLN A 683 14.85 -0.99 -16.73
N TYR A 684 14.67 -2.21 -17.21
CA TYR A 684 14.57 -2.57 -18.62
C TYR A 684 13.14 -2.95 -18.99
N LEU A 685 12.56 -2.34 -20.00
CA LEU A 685 11.20 -2.68 -20.41
C LEU A 685 11.22 -4.04 -21.12
N PHE A 686 10.61 -5.06 -20.50
CA PHE A 686 10.58 -6.43 -21.02
C PHE A 686 9.34 -6.69 -21.89
N SER A 687 8.16 -6.28 -21.42
CA SER A 687 6.92 -6.36 -22.21
C SER A 687 5.93 -5.27 -21.85
N ILE A 688 5.04 -4.94 -22.77
CA ILE A 688 3.88 -4.08 -22.56
C ILE A 688 2.70 -4.58 -23.39
N HIS A 689 1.50 -4.61 -22.80
CA HIS A 689 0.25 -4.98 -23.48
C HIS A 689 0.29 -6.31 -24.24
N GLN A 690 0.78 -7.39 -23.60
CA GLN A 690 0.97 -8.72 -24.23
C GLN A 690 1.98 -8.75 -25.38
N GLN A 691 2.78 -7.70 -25.56
CA GLN A 691 3.84 -7.64 -26.55
C GLN A 691 5.20 -7.56 -25.86
N LEU A 692 6.10 -8.48 -26.20
CA LEU A 692 7.50 -8.42 -25.78
C LEU A 692 8.21 -7.27 -26.52
N ILE A 693 8.97 -6.46 -25.81
CA ILE A 693 9.71 -5.35 -26.42
C ILE A 693 10.77 -5.90 -27.36
N GLY A 694 10.80 -5.36 -28.58
CA GLY A 694 11.74 -5.79 -29.60
C GLY A 694 11.36 -7.10 -30.28
N VAL A 695 10.30 -7.80 -29.90
CA VAL A 695 9.90 -9.06 -30.54
C VAL A 695 8.70 -8.80 -31.47
N PRO A 696 8.67 -9.40 -32.68
CA PRO A 696 7.52 -9.29 -33.57
C PRO A 696 6.21 -9.76 -32.93
N VAL A 697 5.09 -9.15 -33.31
CA VAL A 697 3.75 -9.53 -32.82
C VAL A 697 3.50 -10.99 -33.15
N THR A 698 3.20 -11.77 -32.13
CA THR A 698 2.93 -13.21 -32.25
C THR A 698 1.47 -13.52 -31.97
N HIS A 699 1.00 -14.65 -32.48
CA HIS A 699 -0.40 -15.07 -32.36
C HIS A 699 -0.74 -15.53 -30.93
N ASP A 700 -2.00 -15.35 -30.53
CA ASP A 700 -2.50 -15.82 -29.24
C ASP A 700 -2.23 -17.33 -29.05
N GLY A 701 -1.57 -17.69 -27.95
CA GLY A 701 -1.33 -19.09 -27.55
C GLY A 701 0.10 -19.62 -27.74
N THR A 702 1.05 -18.82 -28.25
CA THR A 702 2.46 -19.22 -28.32
C THR A 702 3.15 -19.14 -26.95
N SER A 703 3.89 -20.19 -26.56
CA SER A 703 4.72 -20.18 -25.35
C SER A 703 6.16 -19.82 -25.66
N TYR A 704 6.77 -18.97 -24.82
CA TYR A 704 8.16 -18.54 -24.93
C TYR A 704 8.99 -19.07 -23.79
N ARG A 705 10.28 -19.23 -24.02
CA ARG A 705 11.27 -19.34 -22.96
C ARG A 705 12.18 -18.14 -23.02
N VAL A 706 12.39 -17.53 -21.86
CA VAL A 706 13.26 -16.38 -21.70
C VAL A 706 14.51 -16.86 -20.98
N LYS A 707 15.65 -16.73 -21.66
CA LYS A 707 16.96 -17.04 -21.10
C LYS A 707 17.62 -15.77 -20.63
N ASN A 708 18.04 -15.73 -19.36
CA ASN A 708 18.82 -14.63 -18.84
C ASN A 708 20.31 -14.85 -19.19
N ASN A 709 20.84 -14.03 -20.10
CA ASN A 709 22.23 -14.11 -20.56
C ASN A 709 23.21 -13.44 -19.57
N ALA A 710 22.72 -12.69 -18.58
CA ALA A 710 23.56 -12.07 -17.54
C ALA A 710 24.06 -13.07 -16.49
N LEU A 711 23.44 -14.25 -16.39
CA LEU A 711 23.78 -15.30 -15.41
C LEU A 711 24.77 -16.35 -15.94
N TYR A 712 25.22 -16.26 -17.20
CA TYR A 712 26.06 -17.26 -17.85
C TYR A 712 27.39 -16.67 -18.37
N TYR A 713 28.49 -17.02 -17.70
CA TYR A 713 29.75 -17.25 -18.43
C TYR A 713 29.72 -18.71 -18.93
N PRO A 714 29.96 -18.98 -20.23
CA PRO A 714 30.09 -20.35 -20.71
C PRO A 714 31.37 -20.98 -20.14
N ALA A 715 31.24 -22.17 -19.56
CA ALA A 715 32.37 -22.98 -19.08
C ALA A 715 33.39 -23.38 -20.18
N SER A 716 33.12 -23.06 -21.45
CA SER A 716 33.98 -23.39 -22.58
C SER A 716 35.14 -22.41 -22.81
N SER A 717 35.21 -21.27 -22.10
CA SER A 717 36.26 -20.26 -22.30
C SER A 717 37.38 -20.26 -21.24
N MET A 718 37.37 -21.15 -20.25
CA MET A 718 38.42 -21.17 -19.22
C MET A 718 38.98 -22.59 -18.99
N ARG A 719 40.08 -22.89 -19.69
CA ARG A 719 40.95 -24.03 -19.37
C ARG A 719 41.78 -23.68 -18.14
N ASN A 720 41.39 -24.19 -16.98
CA ASN A 720 42.25 -24.87 -16.01
C ASN A 720 41.54 -24.99 -14.67
N ALA A 721 41.64 -26.19 -14.10
CA ALA A 721 40.98 -26.62 -12.88
C ALA A 721 41.69 -26.08 -11.63
N GLU A 722 41.44 -24.81 -11.30
CA GLU A 722 41.57 -24.29 -9.93
C GLU A 722 40.35 -23.41 -9.66
N VAL A 723 39.37 -23.98 -8.98
CA VAL A 723 38.07 -23.36 -8.70
C VAL A 723 38.26 -22.28 -7.64
N GLN A 724 38.46 -21.04 -8.06
CA GLN A 724 38.11 -19.87 -7.26
C GLN A 724 37.01 -19.07 -7.95
N ASN A 725 35.80 -19.26 -7.40
CA ASN A 725 34.63 -18.41 -7.55
C ASN A 725 34.95 -16.98 -7.10
N ILE A 726 35.53 -16.18 -8.00
CA ILE A 726 35.61 -14.74 -7.81
C ILE A 726 34.48 -14.14 -8.66
N LEU A 727 33.42 -13.66 -8.01
CA LEU A 727 32.51 -12.68 -8.62
C LEU A 727 33.39 -11.60 -9.26
N PRO A 728 33.19 -11.23 -10.53
CA PRO A 728 34.07 -10.27 -11.18
C PRO A 728 34.18 -9.00 -10.34
N THR A 729 35.41 -8.61 -10.00
CA THR A 729 35.72 -7.41 -9.22
C THR A 729 35.43 -6.12 -9.99
N THR A 730 35.16 -6.24 -11.30
CA THR A 730 34.91 -5.14 -12.24
C THR A 730 33.65 -5.40 -13.05
N ARG A 731 32.92 -4.32 -13.37
CA ARG A 731 31.75 -4.33 -14.25
C ARG A 731 32.10 -5.00 -15.58
N VAL A 732 31.33 -6.01 -15.98
CA VAL A 732 31.43 -6.64 -17.31
C VAL A 732 30.40 -5.95 -18.20
N ASP A 733 30.80 -5.44 -19.36
CA ASP A 733 29.87 -4.87 -20.34
C ASP A 733 28.91 -5.95 -20.81
N LYS A 734 27.63 -5.83 -20.42
CA LYS A 734 26.59 -6.78 -20.82
C LYS A 734 26.01 -6.43 -22.20
N PRO A 735 25.66 -7.43 -23.02
CA PRO A 735 24.87 -7.19 -24.22
C PRO A 735 23.51 -6.58 -23.83
N VAL A 736 23.06 -5.59 -24.61
CA VAL A 736 21.72 -5.01 -24.50
C VAL A 736 20.87 -5.51 -25.68
N PRO A 737 19.77 -6.24 -25.44
CA PRO A 737 19.27 -6.69 -24.13
C PRO A 737 20.05 -7.91 -23.61
N PHE A 738 20.04 -8.11 -22.29
CA PHE A 738 20.72 -9.24 -21.64
C PHE A 738 19.86 -10.51 -21.57
N TRP A 739 18.76 -10.58 -22.32
CA TRP A 739 17.90 -11.75 -22.41
C TRP A 739 17.74 -12.22 -23.85
N THR A 740 17.52 -13.52 -24.01
CA THR A 740 17.14 -14.13 -25.28
C THR A 740 15.73 -14.69 -25.16
N VAL A 741 14.85 -14.32 -26.08
CA VAL A 741 13.52 -14.93 -26.21
C VAL A 741 13.62 -16.10 -27.18
N ILE A 742 13.17 -17.26 -26.75
CA ILE A 742 13.18 -18.52 -27.51
C ILE A 742 11.72 -18.94 -27.69
N ASP A 743 11.32 -19.23 -28.93
CA ASP A 743 10.03 -19.84 -29.19
C ASP A 743 10.07 -21.31 -28.77
N ASN A 744 9.19 -21.74 -27.86
CA ASN A 744 9.19 -23.13 -27.39
C ASN A 744 8.73 -24.13 -28.46
N ALA A 745 7.92 -23.71 -29.44
CA ALA A 745 7.46 -24.59 -30.50
C ALA A 745 8.60 -24.96 -31.46
N THR A 746 9.48 -23.99 -31.75
CA THR A 746 10.59 -24.18 -32.71
C THR A 746 11.95 -24.40 -32.04
N GLY A 747 12.09 -24.07 -30.75
CA GLY A 747 13.35 -24.09 -30.01
C GLY A 747 14.36 -23.04 -30.47
N LYS A 748 13.97 -22.09 -31.33
CA LYS A 748 14.87 -21.10 -31.92
C LYS A 748 14.76 -19.74 -31.22
N ALA A 749 15.88 -19.04 -31.13
CA ALA A 749 15.92 -17.66 -30.66
C ALA A 749 15.20 -16.74 -31.65
N ILE A 750 14.36 -15.84 -31.14
CA ILE A 750 13.64 -14.85 -31.93
C ILE A 750 14.52 -13.59 -32.05
N PRO A 751 14.85 -13.13 -33.27
CA PRO A 751 15.62 -11.91 -33.46
C PRO A 751 14.81 -10.67 -33.05
N LEU A 752 15.52 -9.66 -32.55
CA LEU A 752 14.89 -8.39 -32.18
C LEU A 752 14.63 -7.53 -33.42
N GLN A 753 13.54 -6.77 -33.41
CA GLN A 753 13.16 -5.83 -34.46
C GLN A 753 14.09 -4.61 -34.50
N ASP A 754 14.42 -4.19 -35.71
CA ASP A 754 15.18 -2.97 -35.96
C ASP A 754 14.46 -1.73 -35.39
N GLY A 755 15.23 -0.78 -34.86
CA GLY A 755 14.69 0.47 -34.28
C GLY A 755 14.19 0.38 -32.83
N THR A 756 14.26 -0.80 -32.19
CA THR A 756 13.81 -0.99 -30.78
C THR A 756 14.91 -0.76 -29.74
N ALA A 757 16.14 -0.43 -30.17
CA ALA A 757 17.30 -0.24 -29.29
C ALA A 757 17.07 0.79 -28.18
N GLN A 758 16.29 1.85 -28.44
CA GLN A 758 15.98 2.87 -27.43
C GLN A 758 15.07 2.34 -26.31
N LEU A 759 14.16 1.41 -26.63
CA LEU A 759 13.25 0.77 -25.65
C LEU A 759 13.93 -0.32 -24.82
N LEU A 760 15.06 -0.83 -25.32
CA LEU A 760 15.82 -1.93 -24.70
C LEU A 760 16.92 -1.41 -23.75
N ASN A 761 17.15 -0.10 -23.68
CA ASN A 761 18.13 0.49 -22.78
C ASN A 761 17.57 0.59 -21.34
N PRO A 762 18.41 0.38 -20.31
CA PRO A 762 17.99 0.60 -18.92
C PRO A 762 17.65 2.08 -18.68
N THR A 763 16.65 2.34 -17.84
CA THR A 763 16.24 3.69 -17.48
C THR A 763 15.86 3.82 -16.00
N ARG A 764 16.11 5.00 -15.42
CA ARG A 764 15.52 5.43 -14.13
C ARG A 764 14.23 6.23 -14.29
N GLU A 765 13.76 6.39 -15.51
CA GLU A 765 12.50 7.05 -15.84
C GLU A 765 11.53 6.04 -16.49
N PRO A 766 11.17 4.95 -15.78
CA PRO A 766 10.34 3.89 -16.34
C PRO A 766 9.02 4.44 -16.90
N GLY A 767 8.37 5.39 -16.21
CA GLY A 767 7.11 5.98 -16.66
C GLY A 767 7.21 6.69 -18.03
N THR A 768 8.33 7.36 -18.31
CA THR A 768 8.57 8.00 -19.61
C THR A 768 8.70 6.96 -20.72
N LEU A 769 9.42 5.86 -20.45
CA LEU A 769 9.64 4.81 -21.43
C LEU A 769 8.37 3.98 -21.70
N VAL A 770 7.53 3.74 -20.68
CA VAL A 770 6.17 3.17 -20.87
C VAL A 770 5.34 4.02 -21.80
N ALA A 771 5.32 5.34 -21.57
CA ALA A 771 4.52 6.25 -22.37
C ALA A 771 4.96 6.23 -23.84
N LEU A 772 6.28 6.23 -24.08
CA LEU A 772 6.85 6.11 -25.42
C LEU A 772 6.48 4.78 -26.09
N ALA A 773 6.69 3.65 -25.40
CA ALA A 773 6.39 2.33 -25.93
C ALA A 773 4.89 2.17 -26.24
N SER A 774 4.02 2.65 -25.35
CA SER A 774 2.57 2.67 -25.54
C SER A 774 2.17 3.50 -26.77
N GLN A 775 2.76 4.68 -26.95
CA GLN A 775 2.48 5.55 -28.10
C GLN A 775 2.90 4.90 -29.42
N GLN A 776 4.06 4.23 -29.46
CA GLN A 776 4.54 3.51 -30.64
C GLN A 776 3.59 2.35 -31.00
N MET A 777 3.14 1.58 -30.00
CA MET A 777 2.17 0.48 -30.20
C MET A 777 0.80 0.96 -30.67
N LEU A 778 0.29 2.06 -30.09
CA LEU A 778 -0.99 2.65 -30.51
C LEU A 778 -0.91 3.14 -31.97
N ALA A 779 0.21 3.78 -32.34
CA ALA A 779 0.43 4.21 -33.72
C ALA A 779 0.47 3.01 -34.68
N SER A 780 1.15 1.91 -34.32
CA SER A 780 1.20 0.71 -35.16
C SER A 780 -0.15 0.00 -35.27
N GLN A 781 -0.92 -0.09 -34.19
CA GLN A 781 -2.27 -0.67 -34.21
C GLN A 781 -3.24 0.19 -35.03
N HIS A 782 -3.20 1.51 -34.86
CA HIS A 782 -4.01 2.43 -35.67
C HIS A 782 -3.66 2.30 -37.14
N GLN A 783 -2.37 2.20 -37.48
CA GLN A 783 -1.93 1.99 -38.86
C GLN A 783 -2.39 0.64 -39.41
N ALA A 784 -2.30 -0.44 -38.64
CA ALA A 784 -2.80 -1.76 -39.03
C ALA A 784 -4.33 -1.78 -39.23
N MET A 785 -5.09 -1.11 -38.35
CA MET A 785 -6.54 -0.94 -38.52
C MET A 785 -6.87 -0.12 -39.76
N MET A 786 -6.15 0.97 -40.03
CA MET A 786 -6.31 1.77 -41.24
C MET A 786 -6.01 0.94 -42.49
N THR A 787 -4.92 0.15 -42.49
CA THR A 787 -4.59 -0.76 -43.60
C THR A 787 -5.66 -1.82 -43.79
N SER A 788 -6.12 -2.48 -42.71
CA SER A 788 -7.19 -3.48 -42.77
C SER A 788 -8.52 -2.88 -43.22
N ALA A 789 -8.86 -1.67 -42.80
CA ALA A 789 -10.05 -0.96 -43.25
C ALA A 789 -9.95 -0.58 -44.74
N ILE A 790 -8.77 -0.12 -45.19
CA ILE A 790 -8.49 0.13 -46.61
C ILE A 790 -8.60 -1.16 -47.42
N ASP A 791 -8.08 -2.28 -46.92
CA ASP A 791 -8.14 -3.58 -47.60
C ASP A 791 -9.56 -4.13 -47.63
N MET A 792 -10.35 -3.95 -46.55
CA MET A 792 -11.79 -4.22 -46.56
C MET A 792 -12.53 -3.36 -47.58
N LEU A 793 -12.26 -2.06 -47.64
CA LEU A 793 -12.86 -1.13 -48.61
C LEU A 793 -12.50 -1.48 -50.07
N LYS A 794 -11.25 -1.89 -50.32
CA LYS A 794 -10.81 -2.40 -51.62
C LYS A 794 -11.52 -3.71 -51.96
N SER A 795 -11.66 -4.61 -50.99
CA SER A 795 -12.34 -5.90 -51.17
C SER A 795 -13.85 -5.76 -51.40
N SER A 796 -14.47 -4.68 -50.91
CA SER A 796 -15.88 -4.34 -51.14
C SER A 796 -16.11 -3.55 -52.44
N GLY A 797 -15.08 -3.38 -53.29
CA GLY A 797 -15.20 -2.70 -54.59
C GLY A 797 -15.26 -1.17 -54.52
N ALA A 798 -14.97 -0.56 -53.37
CA ALA A 798 -14.91 0.89 -53.25
C ALA A 798 -13.57 1.42 -53.83
N ARG A 799 -13.63 2.45 -54.68
CA ARG A 799 -12.43 3.18 -55.12
C ARG A 799 -11.92 4.03 -53.95
N VAL A 800 -10.86 3.54 -53.30
CA VAL A 800 -10.06 4.33 -52.36
C VAL A 800 -9.19 5.28 -53.19
N VAL A 801 -9.46 6.59 -53.15
CA VAL A 801 -8.66 7.65 -53.81
C VAL A 801 -7.67 8.22 -52.81
#